data_AF-A0A9C9TAZ2-F1
#
_entry.id   AF-A0A9C9TAZ2-F1
#
_cell.length_a   1.000
_cell.length_b   1.000
_cell.length_c   1.000
_cell.angle_alpha   90.00
_cell.angle_beta   90.00
_cell.angle_gamma   90.00
#
_symmetry.space_group_name_H-M   'P 1'
#
loop_
_entity.id
_entity.type
_entity.pdbx_description
1 polymer ?
#
loop_
_entity_poly.entity_id
_entity_poly.type
_entity_poly.pdbx_seq_one_letter_code
_entity_poly.pdbx_strand_id
1 'polypeptide(L)'
;MTFAQAGLLVGSGPATPADLAAIRQANLEALKLRAIVNSASDLAAYRDIGIHTFLVQLLSPEPGARPTTPQEFVDYFAPALEEFVQAGVRDLEIHGEPNLRARGYTVSWNSPTGFGDWFVSVSERIKTTFGPHVRTGFPALTPPPPRQPGAAPTISQHDFLGACASAVRQADFICCHVYWDSADALRAFETGARFVRQYLEAFPTIPLVISEFANVNPNTNSAIKGDQYAEFYLACAQYDGCYQDWPANQVAWPRLQAAYAFLLRSSDPSYASLVWTDEAGQPRSVVERVASRPRMPHPTALRLEWPTEFRFYTQYYGENQQSYYDTSWNHSLRGGHNGVDLHVRYHDPQNSPIRACLDGTVTRKEMKETGYGHHIYVESQVPGVGRVTLLYAHMSHVAVEQGQPVRAGQILGAAGMTGATSGPHLHLSLKIEGLTLPVNGNHLNARPYLDPPPVQRGQPRTPYSRTYVLLPPSADAAWAQAVVSATWDEHRFTIGGSADDAGVGNLDSRRVVAVNPAVWGDDLRAFFAVHYPGVAYIAVEASSPADLETALRDLPAVEDQPPAQPGPQRGQPRAPYTRTYLLLPPGADEPWAAAVVHATWDERRFTIGGSADDAGIGDLDSRRVIAVNPEAWGGDLGCFFETYYPGVVYVPLVADTPPELIARLAQL
;
A
#
# COMPACT_ATOMS: atom_id res chain seq x y z
N MET A 1 0.96 2.00 2.76
CA MET A 1 2.06 2.09 1.80
C MET A 1 1.73 1.13 0.68
N THR A 2 1.63 1.62 -0.55
CA THR A 2 1.35 0.77 -1.72
C THR A 2 2.55 0.89 -2.68
N PHE A 3 3.00 -0.23 -3.23
CA PHE A 3 4.03 -0.21 -4.27
C PHE A 3 3.51 0.53 -5.51
N ALA A 4 4.41 0.91 -6.42
CA ALA A 4 4.01 1.47 -7.71
C ALA A 4 3.05 0.50 -8.42
N GLN A 5 1.88 0.99 -8.83
CA GLN A 5 0.84 0.16 -9.45
C GLN A 5 1.21 -0.18 -10.90
N ALA A 6 0.96 -1.43 -11.29
CA ALA A 6 1.11 -1.85 -12.68
C ALA A 6 -0.13 -1.42 -13.49
N GLY A 7 0.06 -0.60 -14.53
CA GLY A 7 -1.03 -0.09 -15.34
C GLY A 7 -0.82 -0.17 -16.84
N LEU A 8 -1.85 0.17 -17.60
CA LEU A 8 -1.85 0.10 -19.06
C LEU A 8 -2.64 1.27 -19.66
N LEU A 9 -2.19 1.81 -20.78
CA LEU A 9 -3.01 2.72 -21.59
C LEU A 9 -4.06 1.93 -22.37
N VAL A 10 -5.33 2.26 -22.16
CA VAL A 10 -6.45 1.62 -22.86
C VAL A 10 -6.49 2.03 -24.34
N GLY A 11 -7.11 1.17 -25.16
CA GLY A 11 -7.34 1.47 -26.58
C GLY A 11 -8.37 2.58 -26.79
N SER A 12 -8.49 3.05 -28.04
CA SER A 12 -9.48 4.07 -28.40
C SER A 12 -10.91 3.52 -28.40
N GLY A 13 -11.88 4.37 -28.06
CA GLY A 13 -13.30 3.99 -28.04
C GLY A 13 -13.71 3.28 -26.75
N PRO A 14 -14.93 2.73 -26.71
CA PRO A 14 -15.49 2.13 -25.50
C PRO A 14 -14.76 0.86 -25.09
N ALA A 15 -14.76 0.57 -23.79
CA ALA A 15 -14.28 -0.70 -23.25
C ALA A 15 -15.07 -1.88 -23.83
N THR A 16 -14.36 -2.89 -24.34
CA THR A 16 -14.98 -4.14 -24.80
C THR A 16 -14.87 -5.25 -23.74
N PRO A 17 -15.72 -6.29 -23.79
CA PRO A 17 -15.56 -7.45 -22.91
C PRO A 17 -14.17 -8.11 -23.01
N ALA A 18 -13.58 -8.10 -24.21
CA ALA A 18 -12.23 -8.62 -24.44
C ALA A 18 -11.16 -7.76 -23.75
N ASP A 19 -11.31 -6.42 -23.78
CA ASP A 19 -10.41 -5.51 -23.05
C ASP A 19 -10.44 -5.80 -21.55
N LEU A 20 -11.64 -5.93 -20.96
CA LEU A 20 -11.82 -6.21 -19.54
C LEU A 20 -11.22 -7.56 -19.14
N ALA A 21 -11.40 -8.58 -19.99
CA ALA A 21 -10.82 -9.90 -19.77
C ALA A 21 -9.28 -9.86 -19.80
N ALA A 22 -8.68 -9.16 -20.77
CA ALA A 22 -7.22 -9.03 -20.88
C ALA A 22 -6.62 -8.23 -19.70
N ILE A 23 -7.27 -7.14 -19.28
CA ILE A 23 -6.85 -6.32 -18.14
C ILE A 23 -6.90 -7.15 -16.85
N ARG A 24 -8.01 -7.87 -16.61
CA ARG A 24 -8.17 -8.75 -15.46
C ARG A 24 -7.13 -9.88 -15.47
N GLN A 25 -6.93 -10.53 -16.62
CA GLN A 25 -5.95 -11.61 -16.76
C GLN A 25 -4.53 -11.13 -16.45
N ALA A 26 -4.13 -9.95 -16.91
CA ALA A 26 -2.82 -9.37 -16.62
C ALA A 26 -2.65 -8.93 -15.15
N ASN A 27 -3.71 -9.01 -14.34
CA ASN A 27 -3.75 -8.56 -12.95
C ASN A 27 -3.22 -7.11 -12.80
N LEU A 28 -3.70 -6.21 -13.66
CA LEU A 28 -3.37 -4.78 -13.60
C LEU A 28 -4.09 -4.08 -12.45
N GLU A 29 -3.58 -2.93 -12.02
CA GLU A 29 -4.03 -2.19 -10.85
C GLU A 29 -4.41 -0.73 -11.17
N ALA A 30 -4.00 -0.22 -12.34
CA ALA A 30 -4.27 1.13 -12.80
C ALA A 30 -4.50 1.18 -14.32
N LEU A 31 -5.24 2.18 -14.78
CA LEU A 31 -5.43 2.43 -16.22
C LEU A 31 -5.17 3.89 -16.59
N LYS A 32 -4.49 4.10 -17.71
CA LYS A 32 -4.38 5.42 -18.34
C LYS A 32 -5.43 5.51 -19.44
N LEU A 33 -6.14 6.63 -19.50
CA LEU A 33 -7.13 6.97 -20.52
C LEU A 33 -6.77 8.30 -21.17
N ARG A 34 -7.38 8.60 -22.31
CA ARG A 34 -7.28 9.90 -22.96
C ARG A 34 -8.68 10.53 -23.01
N ALA A 35 -8.79 11.76 -22.50
CA ALA A 35 -10.04 12.50 -22.61
C ALA A 35 -10.45 12.66 -24.09
N ILE A 36 -11.75 12.73 -24.36
CA ILE A 36 -12.37 12.76 -25.71
C ILE A 36 -12.24 11.44 -26.49
N VAL A 37 -11.17 10.66 -26.28
CA VAL A 37 -10.95 9.35 -26.92
C VAL A 37 -11.63 8.21 -26.16
N ASN A 38 -11.68 8.32 -24.83
CA ASN A 38 -12.30 7.37 -23.93
C ASN A 38 -13.44 8.03 -23.15
N SER A 39 -14.42 7.23 -22.74
CA SER A 39 -15.62 7.69 -22.02
C SER A 39 -15.50 7.42 -20.52
N ALA A 40 -16.00 8.35 -19.69
CA ALA A 40 -16.11 8.15 -18.25
C ALA A 40 -17.11 7.03 -17.89
N SER A 41 -18.05 6.70 -18.79
CA SER A 41 -19.01 5.60 -18.60
C SER A 41 -18.35 4.24 -18.39
N ASP A 42 -17.13 4.05 -18.92
CA ASP A 42 -16.42 2.77 -18.86
C ASP A 42 -15.78 2.52 -17.48
N LEU A 43 -15.67 3.56 -16.64
CA LEU A 43 -15.01 3.46 -15.33
C LEU A 43 -15.70 2.48 -14.39
N ALA A 44 -17.03 2.33 -14.46
CA ALA A 44 -17.75 1.35 -13.68
C ALA A 44 -17.30 -0.08 -14.03
N ALA A 45 -17.23 -0.41 -15.32
CA ALA A 45 -16.77 -1.72 -15.78
C ALA A 45 -15.30 -2.00 -15.40
N TYR A 46 -14.44 -0.96 -15.39
CA TYR A 46 -13.08 -1.10 -14.90
C TYR A 46 -13.01 -1.33 -13.38
N ARG A 47 -13.90 -0.71 -12.60
CA ARG A 47 -14.01 -0.95 -11.15
C ARG A 47 -14.50 -2.35 -10.83
N ASP A 48 -15.44 -2.88 -11.61
CA ASP A 48 -15.95 -4.25 -11.47
C ASP A 48 -14.86 -5.32 -11.68
N ILE A 49 -13.74 -4.95 -12.32
CA ILE A 49 -12.58 -5.82 -12.49
C ILE A 49 -11.42 -5.47 -11.54
N GLY A 50 -11.64 -4.58 -10.56
CA GLY A 50 -10.69 -4.22 -9.51
C GLY A 50 -9.80 -3.00 -9.80
N ILE A 51 -10.07 -2.23 -10.87
CA ILE A 51 -9.30 -1.01 -11.18
C ILE A 51 -9.93 0.19 -10.50
N HIS A 52 -9.17 0.84 -9.62
CA HIS A 52 -9.59 2.07 -8.93
C HIS A 52 -8.68 3.27 -9.20
N THR A 53 -7.51 3.05 -9.79
CA THR A 53 -6.56 4.11 -10.15
C THR A 53 -6.67 4.44 -11.63
N PHE A 54 -6.92 5.72 -11.92
CA PHE A 54 -7.09 6.22 -13.28
C PHE A 54 -6.24 7.47 -13.49
N LEU A 55 -5.45 7.49 -14.56
CA LEU A 55 -4.77 8.67 -15.09
C LEU A 55 -5.45 9.10 -16.39
N VAL A 56 -5.95 10.34 -16.47
CA VAL A 56 -6.58 10.85 -17.70
C VAL A 56 -5.67 11.89 -18.36
N GLN A 57 -5.23 11.61 -19.59
CA GLN A 57 -4.42 12.54 -20.37
C GLN A 57 -5.28 13.52 -21.17
N LEU A 58 -4.88 14.80 -21.13
CA LEU A 58 -5.51 15.92 -21.82
C LEU A 58 -4.58 16.42 -22.94
N LEU A 59 -4.61 15.80 -24.12
CA LEU A 59 -3.74 16.21 -25.24
C LEU A 59 -4.32 17.44 -25.96
N SER A 60 -3.55 18.53 -26.11
CA SER A 60 -4.06 19.76 -26.77
C SER A 60 -4.82 19.46 -28.07
N PRO A 61 -5.96 20.13 -28.32
CA PRO A 61 -6.63 20.04 -29.61
C PRO A 61 -5.66 20.48 -30.71
N GLU A 62 -5.59 19.70 -31.80
CA GLU A 62 -4.72 19.97 -32.97
C GLU A 62 -3.26 20.34 -32.60
N PRO A 63 -2.57 19.49 -31.82
CA PRO A 63 -1.28 19.85 -31.23
C PRO A 63 -0.23 20.09 -32.34
N GLY A 64 0.51 21.18 -32.23
CA GLY A 64 1.50 21.58 -33.23
C GLY A 64 0.95 22.08 -34.57
N ALA A 65 -0.38 22.11 -34.76
CA ALA A 65 -1.02 22.70 -35.95
C ALA A 65 -1.35 24.18 -35.74
N ARG A 66 -1.77 24.57 -34.53
CA ARG A 66 -2.02 25.97 -34.15
C ARG A 66 -1.68 26.22 -32.67
N PRO A 67 -1.46 27.48 -32.27
CA PRO A 67 -1.41 27.85 -30.86
C PRO A 67 -2.74 27.53 -30.15
N THR A 68 -2.63 27.10 -28.89
CA THR A 68 -3.78 26.86 -28.00
C THR A 68 -3.55 27.65 -26.71
N THR A 69 -4.46 28.57 -26.37
CA THR A 69 -4.34 29.31 -25.11
C THR A 69 -4.74 28.44 -23.91
N PRO A 70 -4.30 28.78 -22.67
CA PRO A 70 -4.74 28.04 -21.48
C PRO A 70 -6.26 27.98 -21.31
N GLN A 71 -6.98 29.06 -21.64
CA GLN A 71 -8.44 29.09 -21.54
C GLN A 71 -9.09 28.17 -22.58
N GLU A 72 -8.68 28.27 -23.85
CA GLU A 72 -9.19 27.40 -24.92
C GLU A 72 -8.96 25.92 -24.61
N PHE A 73 -7.81 25.58 -24.02
CA PHE A 73 -7.51 24.21 -23.62
C PHE A 73 -8.49 23.70 -22.56
N VAL A 74 -8.75 24.48 -21.53
CA VAL A 74 -9.68 24.11 -20.45
C VAL A 74 -11.11 24.02 -20.98
N ASP A 75 -11.56 25.00 -21.78
CA ASP A 75 -12.91 25.01 -22.35
C ASP A 75 -13.15 23.79 -23.24
N TYR A 76 -12.15 23.38 -24.03
CA TYR A 76 -12.25 22.21 -24.89
C TYR A 76 -12.45 20.91 -24.09
N PHE A 77 -11.76 20.76 -22.96
CA PHE A 77 -11.83 19.54 -22.14
C PHE A 77 -12.93 19.57 -21.08
N ALA A 78 -13.53 20.73 -20.79
CA ALA A 78 -14.43 20.91 -19.67
C ALA A 78 -15.59 19.90 -19.62
N PRO A 79 -16.31 19.62 -20.73
CA PRO A 79 -17.40 18.65 -20.71
C PRO A 79 -16.94 17.23 -20.33
N ALA A 80 -15.83 16.76 -20.90
CA ALA A 80 -15.29 15.43 -20.59
C ALA A 80 -14.74 15.36 -19.17
N LEU A 81 -14.07 16.42 -18.71
CA LEU A 81 -13.53 16.48 -17.35
C LEU A 81 -14.62 16.47 -16.29
N GLU A 82 -15.76 17.14 -16.53
CA GLU A 82 -16.90 17.10 -15.62
C GLU A 82 -17.35 15.65 -15.39
N GLU A 83 -17.51 14.85 -16.44
CA GLU A 83 -17.90 13.45 -16.33
C GLU A 83 -16.84 12.60 -15.60
N PHE A 84 -15.56 12.74 -15.95
CA PHE A 84 -14.47 11.99 -15.31
C PHE A 84 -14.33 12.33 -13.82
N VAL A 85 -14.41 13.60 -13.46
CA VAL A 85 -14.27 14.08 -12.07
C VAL A 85 -15.49 13.67 -11.25
N GLN A 86 -16.72 13.80 -11.77
CA GLN A 86 -17.93 13.28 -11.11
C GLN A 86 -17.86 11.78 -10.90
N ALA A 87 -17.29 11.04 -11.86
CA ALA A 87 -17.05 9.62 -11.72
C ALA A 87 -15.91 9.29 -10.73
N GLY A 88 -15.21 10.27 -10.15
CA GLY A 88 -14.20 10.10 -9.09
C GLY A 88 -12.75 10.05 -9.57
N VAL A 89 -12.47 10.37 -10.83
CA VAL A 89 -11.08 10.54 -11.31
C VAL A 89 -10.49 11.81 -10.72
N ARG A 90 -9.23 11.73 -10.29
CA ARG A 90 -8.50 12.86 -9.70
C ARG A 90 -7.23 13.24 -10.46
N ASP A 91 -6.54 12.28 -11.07
CA ASP A 91 -5.22 12.50 -11.64
C ASP A 91 -5.30 12.79 -13.14
N LEU A 92 -4.85 13.98 -13.55
CA LEU A 92 -4.89 14.47 -14.93
C LEU A 92 -3.48 14.77 -15.46
N GLU A 93 -3.05 14.12 -16.55
CA GLU A 93 -1.81 14.49 -17.26
C GLU A 93 -2.12 15.63 -18.25
N ILE A 94 -1.57 16.83 -18.02
CA ILE A 94 -1.82 17.99 -18.88
C ILE A 94 -0.88 17.95 -20.08
N HIS A 95 -1.43 17.79 -21.28
CA HIS A 95 -0.69 17.64 -22.53
C HIS A 95 0.12 16.32 -22.59
N GLY A 96 1.23 16.34 -23.35
CA GLY A 96 1.99 15.16 -23.74
C GLY A 96 3.05 15.56 -24.75
N GLU A 97 4.30 15.20 -24.45
CA GLU A 97 5.49 15.41 -25.28
C GLU A 97 5.73 16.87 -25.76
N PRO A 98 5.61 17.90 -24.90
CA PRO A 98 5.68 19.31 -25.29
C PRO A 98 7.05 19.77 -25.81
N ASN A 99 8.06 18.90 -25.79
CA ASN A 99 9.38 19.12 -26.39
C ASN A 99 9.44 18.74 -27.89
N LEU A 100 8.34 18.32 -28.49
CA LEU A 100 8.20 18.10 -29.93
C LEU A 100 7.51 19.28 -30.62
N ARG A 101 7.97 19.61 -31.84
CA ARG A 101 7.27 20.56 -32.70
C ARG A 101 5.84 20.14 -33.02
N ALA A 102 5.63 18.85 -33.32
CA ALA A 102 4.31 18.26 -33.57
C ALA A 102 3.41 18.25 -32.32
N ARG A 103 3.91 18.70 -31.16
CA ARG A 103 3.19 18.76 -29.90
C ARG A 103 3.14 20.17 -29.32
N GLY A 104 3.43 21.19 -30.12
CA GLY A 104 3.29 22.59 -29.74
C GLY A 104 4.61 23.36 -29.56
N TYR A 105 5.77 22.69 -29.51
CA TYR A 105 7.04 23.41 -29.43
C TYR A 105 7.30 24.23 -30.70
N THR A 106 7.70 25.49 -30.59
CA THR A 106 7.75 26.50 -31.68
C THR A 106 6.42 26.84 -32.36
N VAL A 107 5.29 26.38 -31.80
CA VAL A 107 3.95 26.65 -32.32
C VAL A 107 3.09 27.31 -31.24
N SER A 108 2.75 26.57 -30.18
CA SER A 108 2.01 27.07 -29.02
C SER A 108 2.91 27.77 -28.01
N TRP A 109 4.18 27.35 -27.90
CA TRP A 109 5.21 27.96 -27.07
C TRP A 109 6.55 27.96 -27.80
N ASN A 110 7.35 29.01 -27.60
CA ASN A 110 8.65 29.17 -28.25
C ASN A 110 9.84 28.84 -27.33
N SER A 111 9.58 28.46 -26.07
CA SER A 111 10.59 28.05 -25.09
C SER A 111 10.00 27.08 -24.06
N PRO A 112 10.84 26.32 -23.34
CA PRO A 112 10.35 25.46 -22.25
C PRO A 112 9.69 26.29 -21.14
N THR A 113 10.27 27.43 -20.76
CA THR A 113 9.66 28.33 -19.76
C THR A 113 8.27 28.80 -20.20
N GLY A 114 8.08 29.12 -21.49
CA GLY A 114 6.77 29.47 -22.02
C GLY A 114 5.75 28.33 -21.93
N PHE A 115 6.18 27.07 -22.11
CA PHE A 115 5.34 25.92 -21.80
C PHE A 115 5.05 25.80 -20.29
N GLY A 116 6.06 26.03 -19.45
CA GLY A 116 5.90 26.01 -17.99
C GLY A 116 4.84 27.00 -17.50
N ASP A 117 4.87 28.24 -18.00
CA ASP A 117 3.88 29.29 -17.68
C ASP A 117 2.49 28.90 -18.19
N TRP A 118 2.41 28.35 -19.41
CA TRP A 118 1.17 27.82 -19.98
C TRP A 118 0.59 26.68 -19.12
N PHE A 119 1.43 25.73 -18.71
CA PHE A 119 1.05 24.59 -17.87
C PHE A 119 0.50 25.04 -16.52
N VAL A 120 1.18 25.97 -15.84
CA VAL A 120 0.72 26.51 -14.55
C VAL A 120 -0.64 27.17 -14.70
N SER A 121 -0.83 27.99 -15.74
CA SER A 121 -2.13 28.63 -15.98
C SER A 121 -3.25 27.63 -16.28
N VAL A 122 -2.96 26.55 -17.02
CA VAL A 122 -3.94 25.47 -17.25
C VAL A 122 -4.26 24.74 -15.94
N SER A 123 -3.23 24.38 -15.16
CA SER A 123 -3.39 23.68 -13.88
C SER A 123 -4.27 24.46 -12.90
N GLU A 124 -3.99 25.76 -12.71
CA GLU A 124 -4.77 26.64 -11.84
C GLU A 124 -6.23 26.74 -12.28
N ARG A 125 -6.47 26.87 -13.60
CA ARG A 125 -7.83 26.94 -14.16
C ARG A 125 -8.58 25.64 -13.95
N ILE A 126 -7.96 24.49 -14.22
CA ILE A 126 -8.57 23.17 -13.96
C ILE A 126 -8.95 23.03 -12.48
N LYS A 127 -8.03 23.34 -11.56
CA LYS A 127 -8.29 23.24 -10.11
C LYS A 127 -9.37 24.22 -9.64
N THR A 128 -9.43 25.41 -10.24
CA THR A 128 -10.48 26.41 -9.95
C THR A 128 -11.84 25.94 -10.44
N THR A 129 -11.92 25.35 -11.63
CA THR A 129 -13.18 24.93 -12.25
C THR A 129 -13.72 23.62 -11.66
N PHE A 130 -12.86 22.61 -11.44
CA PHE A 130 -13.27 21.27 -11.02
C PHE A 130 -13.02 20.97 -9.55
N GLY A 131 -12.38 21.90 -8.83
CA GLY A 131 -12.16 21.83 -7.39
C GLY A 131 -10.77 21.34 -6.98
N PRO A 132 -10.37 21.59 -5.72
CA PRO A 132 -9.01 21.38 -5.23
C PRO A 132 -8.62 19.90 -5.05
N HIS A 133 -9.57 18.97 -5.20
CA HIS A 133 -9.32 17.53 -5.10
C HIS A 133 -8.74 16.94 -6.41
N VAL A 134 -8.77 17.70 -7.51
CA VAL A 134 -8.15 17.34 -8.78
C VAL A 134 -6.64 17.60 -8.72
N ARG A 135 -5.87 16.62 -9.16
CA ARG A 135 -4.41 16.65 -9.26
C ARG A 135 -4.00 16.76 -10.72
N THR A 136 -3.09 17.67 -11.00
CA THR A 136 -2.57 17.96 -12.33
C THR A 136 -1.10 17.59 -12.43
N GLY A 137 -0.77 16.76 -13.42
CA GLY A 137 0.56 16.25 -13.67
C GLY A 137 1.26 16.98 -14.80
N PHE A 138 2.53 17.34 -14.58
CA PHE A 138 3.41 17.82 -15.64
C PHE A 138 3.65 16.69 -16.65
N PRO A 139 3.47 16.92 -17.96
CA PRO A 139 3.45 15.82 -18.92
C PRO A 139 4.82 15.19 -19.12
N ALA A 140 4.81 13.94 -19.59
CA ALA A 140 6.01 13.31 -20.05
C ALA A 140 6.55 13.95 -21.34
N LEU A 141 7.87 13.91 -21.48
CA LEU A 141 8.59 14.39 -22.66
C LEU A 141 8.94 13.23 -23.59
N THR A 142 9.18 13.50 -24.88
CA THR A 142 9.78 12.51 -25.79
C THR A 142 11.24 12.27 -25.42
N PRO A 143 11.66 11.02 -25.16
CA PRO A 143 13.03 10.70 -24.77
C PRO A 143 14.02 10.68 -25.95
N PRO A 144 15.34 10.67 -25.67
CA PRO A 144 16.32 10.23 -26.67
C PRO A 144 16.00 8.80 -27.15
N PRO A 145 16.53 8.37 -28.32
CA PRO A 145 16.33 7.01 -28.77
C PRO A 145 16.78 5.96 -27.73
N PRO A 146 16.13 4.78 -27.68
CA PRO A 146 15.01 4.38 -28.52
C PRO A 146 13.70 5.09 -28.11
N ARG A 147 12.84 5.36 -29.09
CA ARG A 147 11.54 6.03 -28.91
C ARG A 147 10.52 5.47 -29.90
N GLN A 148 9.24 5.76 -29.68
CA GLN A 148 8.18 5.46 -30.66
C GLN A 148 8.50 6.09 -32.03
N PRO A 149 8.01 5.53 -33.15
CA PRO A 149 8.12 6.16 -34.46
C PRO A 149 7.59 7.60 -34.41
N GLY A 150 8.43 8.57 -34.75
CA GLY A 150 8.11 9.99 -34.61
C GLY A 150 9.33 10.90 -34.77
N ALA A 151 9.09 12.22 -34.74
CA ALA A 151 10.13 13.21 -34.85
C ALA A 151 11.11 13.17 -33.66
N ALA A 152 12.36 13.57 -33.88
CA ALA A 152 13.29 13.81 -32.79
C ALA A 152 12.80 15.01 -31.94
N PRO A 153 13.04 14.99 -30.61
CA PRO A 153 12.70 16.14 -29.78
C PRO A 153 13.45 17.38 -30.27
N THR A 154 12.76 18.52 -30.31
CA THR A 154 13.35 19.79 -30.73
C THR A 154 14.34 20.31 -29.68
N ILE A 155 14.16 19.89 -28.43
CA ILE A 155 15.01 20.20 -27.29
C ILE A 155 15.11 18.99 -26.37
N SER A 156 16.28 18.80 -25.75
CA SER A 156 16.54 17.65 -24.88
C SER A 156 15.60 17.64 -23.67
N GLN A 157 15.33 16.46 -23.11
CA GLN A 157 14.52 16.36 -21.90
C GLN A 157 15.17 17.06 -20.71
N HIS A 158 16.49 16.93 -20.59
CA HIS A 158 17.26 17.54 -19.51
C HIS A 158 17.11 19.07 -19.52
N ASP A 159 17.33 19.70 -20.68
CA ASP A 159 17.23 21.15 -20.80
C ASP A 159 15.79 21.64 -20.62
N PHE A 160 14.82 20.89 -21.15
CA PHE A 160 13.41 21.24 -21.02
C PHE A 160 12.95 21.18 -19.56
N LEU A 161 13.28 20.11 -18.84
CA LEU A 161 12.93 19.94 -17.42
C LEU A 161 13.67 20.96 -16.55
N GLY A 162 14.95 21.22 -16.81
CA GLY A 162 15.73 22.22 -16.11
C GLY A 162 15.09 23.62 -16.22
N ALA A 163 14.69 24.02 -17.43
CA ALA A 163 14.02 25.29 -17.66
C ALA A 163 12.57 25.34 -17.12
N CYS A 164 11.91 24.18 -16.97
CA CYS A 164 10.55 24.07 -16.40
C CYS A 164 10.54 23.76 -14.90
N ALA A 165 11.68 23.75 -14.20
CA ALA A 165 11.76 23.24 -12.83
C ALA A 165 10.81 23.93 -11.84
N SER A 166 10.52 25.21 -12.04
CA SER A 166 9.53 25.95 -11.23
C SER A 166 8.08 25.49 -11.49
N ALA A 167 7.72 25.25 -12.75
CA ALA A 167 6.40 24.76 -13.13
C ALA A 167 6.21 23.31 -12.69
N VAL A 168 7.25 22.48 -12.82
CA VAL A 168 7.25 21.09 -12.32
C VAL A 168 6.96 21.07 -10.81
N ARG A 169 7.62 21.92 -10.01
CA ARG A 169 7.37 22.05 -8.55
C ARG A 169 5.96 22.51 -8.16
N GLN A 170 5.18 23.04 -9.11
CA GLN A 170 3.77 23.42 -8.90
C GLN A 170 2.80 22.31 -9.31
N ALA A 171 3.27 21.27 -10.00
CA ALA A 171 2.47 20.10 -10.34
C ALA A 171 2.27 19.17 -9.13
N ASP A 172 1.17 18.42 -9.12
CA ASP A 172 0.90 17.44 -8.06
C ASP A 172 1.61 16.10 -8.30
N PHE A 173 2.12 15.90 -9.52
CA PHE A 173 2.99 14.81 -9.94
C PHE A 173 3.67 15.19 -11.27
N ILE A 174 4.71 14.44 -11.65
CA ILE A 174 5.37 14.55 -12.94
C ILE A 174 5.28 13.22 -13.69
N CYS A 175 5.05 13.29 -14.99
CA CYS A 175 4.98 12.13 -15.87
C CYS A 175 6.30 11.89 -16.61
N CYS A 176 6.61 10.62 -16.90
CA CYS A 176 7.80 10.20 -17.63
C CYS A 176 7.48 9.10 -18.65
N HIS A 177 8.07 9.19 -19.85
CA HIS A 177 8.07 8.12 -20.85
C HIS A 177 9.37 7.32 -20.77
N VAL A 178 9.28 5.98 -20.78
CA VAL A 178 10.45 5.08 -20.74
C VAL A 178 10.37 4.06 -21.86
N TYR A 179 11.30 4.12 -22.81
CA TYR A 179 11.34 3.18 -23.93
C TYR A 179 12.69 2.48 -24.02
N TRP A 180 12.66 1.24 -24.51
CA TRP A 180 13.84 0.41 -24.78
C TRP A 180 13.58 -0.46 -26.02
N ASP A 181 14.60 -1.15 -26.53
CA ASP A 181 14.50 -2.02 -27.72
C ASP A 181 15.06 -3.43 -27.51
N SER A 182 15.61 -3.69 -26.32
CA SER A 182 16.29 -4.92 -25.92
C SER A 182 16.29 -5.05 -24.40
N ALA A 183 16.58 -6.26 -23.88
CA ALA A 183 16.70 -6.47 -22.43
C ALA A 183 17.88 -5.70 -21.83
N ASP A 184 18.97 -5.52 -22.59
CA ASP A 184 20.11 -4.73 -22.16
C ASP A 184 19.76 -3.24 -22.09
N ALA A 185 19.00 -2.72 -23.07
CA ALA A 185 18.50 -1.35 -23.04
C ALA A 185 17.46 -1.12 -21.92
N LEU A 186 16.62 -2.11 -21.58
CA LEU A 186 15.77 -2.03 -20.38
C LEU A 186 16.61 -1.78 -19.11
N ARG A 187 17.77 -2.44 -19.01
CA ARG A 187 18.63 -2.38 -17.82
C ARG A 187 19.66 -1.27 -17.89
N ALA A 188 19.80 -0.58 -19.02
CA ALA A 188 20.86 0.40 -19.22
C ALA A 188 20.54 1.75 -18.56
N PHE A 189 21.63 2.41 -18.16
CA PHE A 189 21.63 3.66 -17.39
C PHE A 189 20.92 4.81 -18.12
N GLU A 190 21.14 4.96 -19.43
CA GLU A 190 20.57 6.06 -20.23
C GLU A 190 19.18 5.76 -20.83
N THR A 191 18.65 4.55 -20.62
CA THR A 191 17.37 4.10 -21.19
C THR A 191 16.39 3.64 -20.12
N GLY A 192 16.27 2.36 -19.81
CA GLY A 192 15.21 1.91 -18.89
C GLY A 192 15.41 2.33 -17.43
N ALA A 193 16.66 2.57 -16.99
CA ALA A 193 16.93 3.04 -15.61
C ALA A 193 16.91 4.57 -15.47
N ARG A 194 16.98 5.34 -16.57
CA ARG A 194 17.28 6.79 -16.57
C ARG A 194 16.32 7.65 -15.75
N PHE A 195 15.09 7.17 -15.51
CA PHE A 195 14.04 7.93 -14.84
C PHE A 195 14.41 8.24 -13.37
N VAL A 196 15.29 7.44 -12.77
CA VAL A 196 15.78 7.66 -11.41
C VAL A 196 16.52 9.00 -11.33
N ARG A 197 17.61 9.19 -12.07
CA ARG A 197 18.36 10.47 -12.10
C ARG A 197 17.56 11.62 -12.70
N GLN A 198 16.90 11.40 -13.85
CA GLN A 198 16.29 12.49 -14.62
C GLN A 198 15.00 13.03 -13.99
N TYR A 199 14.35 12.25 -13.12
CA TYR A 199 13.07 12.63 -12.53
C TYR A 199 13.07 12.48 -11.00
N LEU A 200 13.35 11.29 -10.45
CA LEU A 200 13.30 11.08 -8.99
C LEU A 200 14.35 11.93 -8.25
N GLU A 201 15.60 11.92 -8.70
CA GLU A 201 16.68 12.73 -8.09
C GLU A 201 16.54 14.22 -8.38
N ALA A 202 16.13 14.57 -9.61
CA ALA A 202 15.98 15.97 -10.02
C ALA A 202 14.81 16.68 -9.32
N PHE A 203 13.76 15.93 -8.97
CA PHE A 203 12.53 16.44 -8.37
C PHE A 203 12.13 15.62 -7.14
N PRO A 204 12.95 15.63 -6.07
CA PRO A 204 12.80 14.71 -4.95
C PRO A 204 11.46 14.87 -4.22
N THR A 205 10.83 16.04 -4.24
CA THR A 205 9.58 16.27 -3.51
C THR A 205 8.31 15.91 -4.29
N ILE A 206 8.43 15.53 -5.56
CA ILE A 206 7.27 15.46 -6.47
C ILE A 206 7.01 14.01 -6.86
N PRO A 207 5.79 13.48 -6.64
CA PRO A 207 5.47 12.12 -7.07
C PRO A 207 5.72 11.91 -8.57
N LEU A 208 6.31 10.78 -8.93
CA LEU A 208 6.55 10.38 -10.31
C LEU A 208 5.48 9.40 -10.78
N VAL A 209 5.11 9.52 -12.06
CA VAL A 209 4.29 8.54 -12.77
C VAL A 209 5.01 8.18 -14.07
N ILE A 210 5.31 6.90 -14.31
CA ILE A 210 5.74 6.48 -15.65
C ILE A 210 4.48 6.40 -16.52
N SER A 211 4.12 7.51 -17.18
CA SER A 211 2.85 7.62 -17.89
C SER A 211 2.80 6.79 -19.16
N GLU A 212 3.95 6.39 -19.72
CA GLU A 212 4.08 5.39 -20.79
C GLU A 212 5.42 4.64 -20.73
N PHE A 213 5.40 3.33 -20.96
CA PHE A 213 6.60 2.57 -21.27
C PHE A 213 6.39 1.46 -22.29
N ALA A 214 7.44 1.09 -23.02
CA ALA A 214 7.41 -0.04 -23.95
C ALA A 214 8.80 -0.51 -24.44
N ASN A 215 8.85 -1.77 -24.86
CA ASN A 215 9.84 -2.22 -25.83
C ASN A 215 9.35 -1.83 -27.23
N VAL A 216 10.04 -0.88 -27.85
CA VAL A 216 9.68 -0.30 -29.15
C VAL A 216 10.24 -1.06 -30.35
N ASN A 217 11.01 -2.12 -30.14
CA ASN A 217 11.53 -2.94 -31.22
C ASN A 217 10.39 -3.77 -31.85
N PRO A 218 10.08 -3.57 -33.15
CA PRO A 218 9.00 -4.30 -33.80
C PRO A 218 9.31 -5.79 -33.97
N ASN A 219 10.60 -6.18 -33.90
CA ASN A 219 11.05 -7.56 -34.10
C ASN A 219 11.05 -8.38 -32.81
N THR A 220 10.85 -7.74 -31.64
CA THR A 220 10.74 -8.48 -30.38
C THR A 220 9.33 -9.05 -30.25
N ASN A 221 9.20 -10.37 -30.10
CA ASN A 221 7.90 -11.01 -29.94
C ASN A 221 7.23 -10.62 -28.61
N SER A 222 5.90 -10.79 -28.54
CA SER A 222 5.09 -10.36 -27.39
C SER A 222 5.43 -11.07 -26.08
N ALA A 223 5.92 -12.31 -26.10
CA ALA A 223 6.33 -13.02 -24.89
C ALA A 223 7.58 -12.37 -24.28
N ILE A 224 8.60 -12.08 -25.08
CA ILE A 224 9.82 -11.39 -24.61
C ILE A 224 9.48 -9.99 -24.12
N LYS A 225 8.59 -9.25 -24.81
CA LYS A 225 8.11 -7.95 -24.31
C LYS A 225 7.42 -8.10 -22.96
N GLY A 226 6.59 -9.12 -22.78
CA GLY A 226 5.92 -9.41 -21.51
C GLY A 226 6.87 -9.69 -20.37
N ASP A 227 7.91 -10.49 -20.59
CA ASP A 227 8.95 -10.75 -19.57
C ASP A 227 9.67 -9.45 -19.17
N GLN A 228 9.98 -8.59 -20.14
CA GLN A 228 10.58 -7.27 -19.90
C GLN A 228 9.63 -6.31 -19.17
N TYR A 229 8.33 -6.36 -19.46
CA TYR A 229 7.33 -5.52 -18.78
C TYR A 229 7.15 -5.97 -17.33
N ALA A 230 7.14 -7.28 -17.10
CA ALA A 230 7.15 -7.86 -15.75
C ALA A 230 8.38 -7.41 -14.94
N GLU A 231 9.58 -7.47 -15.54
CA GLU A 231 10.82 -6.96 -14.91
C GLU A 231 10.73 -5.45 -14.62
N PHE A 232 10.23 -4.65 -15.57
CA PHE A 232 10.12 -3.20 -15.38
C PHE A 232 9.10 -2.81 -14.30
N TYR A 233 7.97 -3.52 -14.19
CA TYR A 233 7.04 -3.33 -13.09
C TYR A 233 7.67 -3.63 -11.73
N LEU A 234 8.44 -4.72 -11.62
CA LEU A 234 9.16 -5.04 -10.39
C LEU A 234 10.20 -3.96 -10.05
N ALA A 235 10.91 -3.44 -11.05
CA ALA A 235 11.85 -2.33 -10.88
C ALA A 235 11.14 -1.07 -10.37
N CYS A 236 10.01 -0.71 -10.96
CA CYS A 236 9.18 0.42 -10.53
C CYS A 236 8.71 0.27 -9.08
N ALA A 237 8.34 -0.94 -8.65
CA ALA A 237 7.91 -1.20 -7.29
C ALA A 237 8.97 -0.91 -6.22
N GLN A 238 10.25 -0.77 -6.58
CA GLN A 238 11.31 -0.47 -5.62
C GLN A 238 11.36 1.00 -5.19
N TYR A 239 10.79 1.93 -5.97
CA TYR A 239 10.90 3.38 -5.73
C TYR A 239 9.66 3.93 -5.02
N ASP A 240 9.37 3.39 -3.84
CA ASP A 240 8.08 3.49 -3.15
C ASP A 240 7.85 4.77 -2.33
N GLY A 241 8.83 5.70 -2.29
CA GLY A 241 8.78 7.05 -1.71
C GLY A 241 8.45 7.14 -0.22
N CYS A 242 9.00 8.13 0.49
CA CYS A 242 8.68 8.36 1.90
C CYS A 242 7.69 9.52 2.06
N TYR A 243 6.72 9.36 2.96
CA TYR A 243 6.09 10.49 3.65
C TYR A 243 6.67 10.40 5.05
N GLN A 244 7.56 11.30 5.46
CA GLN A 244 7.97 11.38 6.86
C GLN A 244 7.35 12.62 7.51
N ASP A 245 6.43 12.35 8.44
CA ASP A 245 6.37 13.10 9.68
C ASP A 245 7.32 12.40 10.67
N TRP A 246 8.59 12.82 10.70
CA TRP A 246 9.37 13.08 11.94
C TRP A 246 10.90 12.85 11.78
N PRO A 247 11.76 13.81 12.20
CA PRO A 247 11.40 15.18 12.54
C PRO A 247 11.02 15.97 11.27
N ALA A 248 10.07 16.90 11.42
CA ALA A 248 9.27 17.56 10.38
C ALA A 248 10.00 18.40 9.31
N ASN A 249 11.31 18.24 9.11
CA ASN A 249 12.13 19.12 8.27
C ASN A 249 12.99 18.40 7.22
N GLN A 250 12.64 17.18 6.83
CA GLN A 250 13.35 16.48 5.74
C GLN A 250 12.47 16.23 4.53
N VAL A 251 13.06 16.50 3.38
CA VAL A 251 12.48 16.35 2.05
C VAL A 251 12.12 14.88 1.84
N ALA A 252 10.83 14.61 1.69
CA ALA A 252 10.30 13.33 1.24
C ALA A 252 10.96 12.95 -0.10
N TRP A 253 11.53 11.75 -0.20
CA TRP A 253 11.96 11.13 -1.46
C TRP A 253 10.72 10.81 -2.32
N PRO A 254 10.75 11.04 -3.65
CA PRO A 254 9.53 11.03 -4.43
C PRO A 254 9.06 9.60 -4.62
N ARG A 255 7.75 9.44 -4.52
CA ARG A 255 7.10 8.15 -4.72
C ARG A 255 6.81 7.95 -6.20
N LEU A 256 7.28 6.82 -6.75
CA LEU A 256 6.74 6.33 -8.02
C LEU A 256 5.36 5.73 -7.76
N GLN A 257 4.31 6.35 -8.30
CA GLN A 257 2.91 5.99 -8.00
C GLN A 257 2.41 4.83 -8.87
N ALA A 258 2.71 4.88 -10.17
CA ALA A 258 2.29 3.89 -11.14
C ALA A 258 3.19 3.90 -12.37
N ALA A 259 3.18 2.80 -13.11
CA ALA A 259 3.79 2.70 -14.43
C ALA A 259 2.78 2.15 -15.43
N TYR A 260 2.64 2.79 -16.59
CA TYR A 260 1.64 2.43 -17.60
C TYR A 260 2.31 1.89 -18.86
N ALA A 261 2.06 0.64 -19.20
CA ALA A 261 2.50 0.09 -20.48
C ALA A 261 1.76 0.78 -21.65
N PHE A 262 2.41 0.81 -22.82
CA PHE A 262 2.05 1.74 -23.89
C PHE A 262 0.66 1.59 -24.49
N LEU A 263 0.13 0.39 -24.80
CA LEU A 263 -1.21 0.31 -25.40
C LEU A 263 -1.83 -1.08 -25.31
N LEU A 264 -3.10 -1.15 -24.90
CA LEU A 264 -3.89 -2.37 -24.93
C LEU A 264 -4.21 -2.80 -26.37
N ARG A 265 -4.81 -1.91 -27.16
CA ARG A 265 -5.22 -2.18 -28.55
C ARG A 265 -5.21 -0.92 -29.41
N SER A 266 -5.04 -1.12 -30.71
CA SER A 266 -5.05 -0.08 -31.74
C SER A 266 -5.52 -0.64 -33.07
N SER A 267 -6.23 0.17 -33.86
CA SER A 267 -6.48 -0.10 -35.28
C SER A 267 -5.40 0.48 -36.21
N ASP A 268 -4.47 1.29 -35.66
CA ASP A 268 -3.34 1.82 -36.43
C ASP A 268 -2.24 0.75 -36.54
N PRO A 269 -1.89 0.30 -37.76
CA PRO A 269 -0.93 -0.78 -37.97
C PRO A 269 0.49 -0.41 -37.52
N SER A 270 0.82 0.89 -37.38
CA SER A 270 2.13 1.31 -36.86
C SER A 270 2.35 0.89 -35.40
N TYR A 271 1.27 0.67 -34.64
CA TYR A 271 1.31 0.19 -33.26
C TYR A 271 1.12 -1.33 -33.13
N ALA A 272 1.02 -2.07 -34.24
CA ALA A 272 0.70 -3.49 -34.24
C ALA A 272 1.71 -4.34 -33.43
N SER A 273 2.95 -3.90 -33.24
CA SER A 273 3.95 -4.61 -32.42
C SER A 273 3.92 -4.26 -30.92
N LEU A 274 3.09 -3.30 -30.52
CA LEU A 274 3.07 -2.71 -29.16
C LEU A 274 1.79 -3.03 -28.40
N VAL A 275 0.73 -3.39 -29.11
CA VAL A 275 -0.56 -3.76 -28.55
C VAL A 275 -0.53 -5.11 -27.84
N TRP A 276 -1.33 -5.22 -26.78
CA TRP A 276 -1.47 -6.41 -25.95
C TRP A 276 -2.55 -7.37 -26.45
N THR A 277 -3.51 -6.88 -27.22
CA THR A 277 -4.48 -7.70 -27.93
C THR A 277 -4.37 -7.47 -29.44
N ASP A 278 -4.78 -8.45 -30.24
CA ASP A 278 -4.94 -8.26 -31.68
C ASP A 278 -6.28 -7.60 -32.05
N GLU A 279 -6.52 -7.42 -33.35
CA GLU A 279 -7.74 -6.80 -33.89
C GLU A 279 -9.02 -7.59 -33.58
N ALA A 280 -8.90 -8.91 -33.36
CA ALA A 280 -10.01 -9.77 -32.96
C ALA A 280 -10.25 -9.75 -31.43
N GLY A 281 -9.49 -8.94 -30.69
CA GLY A 281 -9.55 -8.84 -29.24
C GLY A 281 -8.88 -10.02 -28.53
N GLN A 282 -8.12 -10.88 -29.23
CA GLN A 282 -7.44 -12.00 -28.58
C GLN A 282 -6.19 -11.50 -27.83
N PRO A 283 -6.01 -11.91 -26.56
CA PRO A 283 -4.80 -11.61 -25.80
C PRO A 283 -3.55 -12.18 -26.46
N ARG A 284 -2.49 -11.39 -26.53
CA ARG A 284 -1.16 -11.85 -26.91
C ARG A 284 -0.40 -12.32 -25.68
N SER A 285 0.71 -13.03 -25.88
CA SER A 285 1.52 -13.59 -24.79
C SER A 285 1.98 -12.58 -23.73
N VAL A 286 2.08 -11.28 -24.07
CA VAL A 286 2.40 -10.22 -23.09
C VAL A 286 1.44 -10.22 -21.89
N VAL A 287 0.15 -10.50 -22.11
CA VAL A 287 -0.88 -10.53 -21.05
C VAL A 287 -0.56 -11.61 -20.02
N GLU A 288 -0.30 -12.83 -20.47
CA GLU A 288 0.05 -13.97 -19.61
C GLU A 288 1.38 -13.75 -18.88
N ARG A 289 2.41 -13.25 -19.59
CA ARG A 289 3.73 -12.99 -19.00
C ARG A 289 3.68 -11.93 -17.90
N VAL A 290 2.90 -10.86 -18.11
CA VAL A 290 2.67 -9.83 -17.09
C VAL A 290 1.80 -10.36 -15.95
N ALA A 291 0.85 -11.24 -16.22
CA ALA A 291 0.03 -11.90 -15.19
C ALA A 291 0.90 -12.67 -14.20
N SER A 292 1.91 -13.39 -14.69
CA SER A 292 2.85 -14.19 -13.90
C SER A 292 4.04 -13.39 -13.33
N ARG A 293 3.99 -12.05 -13.37
CA ARG A 293 5.13 -11.23 -12.94
C ARG A 293 5.48 -11.45 -11.46
N PRO A 294 6.77 -11.41 -11.11
CA PRO A 294 7.18 -11.35 -9.71
C PRO A 294 6.63 -10.09 -9.03
N ARG A 295 6.19 -10.22 -7.78
CA ARG A 295 5.68 -9.11 -6.96
C ARG A 295 6.45 -9.05 -5.66
N MET A 296 6.66 -7.83 -5.16
CA MET A 296 7.14 -7.64 -3.80
C MET A 296 6.12 -8.23 -2.82
N PRO A 297 6.55 -9.01 -1.82
CA PRO A 297 5.68 -9.43 -0.74
C PRO A 297 4.96 -8.25 -0.11
N HIS A 298 3.70 -8.47 0.28
CA HIS A 298 3.01 -7.46 1.05
C HIS A 298 3.77 -7.24 2.36
N PRO A 299 3.91 -5.99 2.87
CA PRO A 299 4.67 -5.73 4.08
C PRO A 299 4.21 -6.56 5.30
N THR A 300 2.96 -7.02 5.37
CA THR A 300 2.51 -7.89 6.48
C THR A 300 3.13 -9.29 6.46
N ALA A 301 3.55 -9.78 5.30
CA ALA A 301 4.20 -11.08 5.14
C ALA A 301 5.70 -11.05 5.49
N LEU A 302 6.31 -9.86 5.56
CA LEU A 302 7.72 -9.67 5.92
C LEU A 302 7.90 -8.42 6.79
N ARG A 303 8.36 -8.62 8.02
CA ARG A 303 8.67 -7.54 8.97
C ARG A 303 10.14 -7.61 9.33
N LEU A 304 10.87 -6.51 9.16
CA LEU A 304 12.27 -6.39 9.54
C LEU A 304 12.36 -5.62 10.86
N GLU A 305 13.05 -6.19 11.85
CA GLU A 305 13.46 -5.43 13.03
C GLU A 305 14.41 -4.31 12.63
N TRP A 306 14.29 -3.16 13.29
CA TRP A 306 15.15 -2.02 12.98
C TRP A 306 16.59 -2.29 13.49
N PRO A 307 17.62 -2.20 12.63
CA PRO A 307 18.95 -2.74 12.97
C PRO A 307 19.90 -1.76 13.67
N THR A 308 19.58 -0.46 13.75
CA THR A 308 20.43 0.56 14.39
C THR A 308 19.75 1.20 15.61
N GLU A 309 20.45 2.05 16.35
CA GLU A 309 19.85 2.76 17.48
C GLU A 309 18.90 3.89 17.06
N PHE A 310 19.12 4.45 15.87
CA PHE A 310 18.40 5.61 15.37
C PHE A 310 17.53 5.21 14.20
N ARG A 311 16.22 5.46 14.30
CA ARG A 311 15.26 5.28 13.21
C ARG A 311 15.36 6.40 12.19
N PHE A 312 16.49 6.46 11.50
CA PHE A 312 16.81 7.55 10.58
C PHE A 312 17.56 7.02 9.35
N TYR A 313 17.10 7.40 8.16
CA TYR A 313 17.75 7.09 6.89
C TYR A 313 18.74 8.20 6.55
N THR A 314 19.97 7.85 6.21
CA THR A 314 20.94 8.78 5.63
C THR A 314 20.93 8.74 4.10
N GLN A 315 20.47 7.63 3.51
CA GLN A 315 20.29 7.50 2.06
C GLN A 315 19.24 6.42 1.74
N TYR A 316 18.40 6.70 0.76
CA TYR A 316 17.35 5.81 0.27
C TYR A 316 17.84 4.90 -0.86
N TYR A 317 17.06 3.87 -1.14
CA TYR A 317 17.24 3.00 -2.30
C TYR A 317 17.04 3.80 -3.60
N GLY A 318 17.96 3.63 -4.54
CA GLY A 318 17.93 4.26 -5.85
C GLY A 318 18.67 5.59 -5.94
N GLU A 319 18.98 6.25 -4.83
CA GLU A 319 19.63 7.56 -4.85
C GLU A 319 21.03 7.53 -5.47
N ASN A 320 21.47 8.69 -5.98
CA ASN A 320 22.80 8.93 -6.53
C ASN A 320 23.18 8.00 -7.70
N GLN A 321 22.23 7.73 -8.59
CA GLN A 321 22.32 6.83 -9.73
C GLN A 321 23.60 7.03 -10.54
N GLN A 322 23.94 8.28 -10.87
CA GLN A 322 25.17 8.60 -11.62
C GLN A 322 26.43 8.17 -10.84
N SER A 323 26.50 8.51 -9.56
CA SER A 323 27.66 8.19 -8.72
C SER A 323 27.87 6.69 -8.63
N TYR A 324 26.84 5.90 -8.36
CA TYR A 324 26.96 4.44 -8.30
C TYR A 324 27.24 3.83 -9.67
N TYR A 325 26.67 4.37 -10.74
CA TYR A 325 27.00 3.94 -12.09
C TYR A 325 28.49 4.13 -12.38
N ASP A 326 29.06 5.30 -12.09
CA ASP A 326 30.45 5.64 -12.38
C ASP A 326 31.47 4.91 -11.48
N THR A 327 31.10 4.66 -10.22
CA THR A 327 32.01 4.11 -9.20
C THR A 327 31.90 2.60 -8.99
N SER A 328 30.79 1.98 -9.40
CA SER A 328 30.62 0.53 -9.26
C SER A 328 31.49 -0.24 -10.25
N TRP A 329 31.94 -1.43 -9.83
CA TRP A 329 32.69 -2.31 -10.70
C TRP A 329 31.89 -2.63 -11.97
N ASN A 330 32.49 -2.33 -13.13
CA ASN A 330 31.90 -2.54 -14.46
C ASN A 330 30.50 -1.90 -14.64
N HIS A 331 30.24 -0.75 -14.00
CA HIS A 331 28.98 -0.02 -14.13
C HIS A 331 27.75 -0.89 -13.84
N SER A 332 27.84 -1.73 -12.79
CA SER A 332 26.84 -2.74 -12.46
C SER A 332 25.65 -2.20 -11.67
N LEU A 333 25.80 -1.07 -10.98
CA LEU A 333 24.72 -0.40 -10.23
C LEU A 333 24.07 0.69 -11.09
N ARG A 334 23.21 0.26 -12.01
CA ARG A 334 22.58 1.15 -13.01
C ARG A 334 21.32 1.82 -12.51
N GLY A 335 20.68 1.29 -11.46
CA GLY A 335 19.50 1.88 -10.81
C GLY A 335 19.83 2.63 -9.51
N GLY A 336 21.12 2.92 -9.27
CA GLY A 336 21.59 3.70 -8.12
C GLY A 336 21.85 2.90 -6.87
N HIS A 337 21.70 3.56 -5.72
CA HIS A 337 21.97 2.95 -4.42
C HIS A 337 21.13 1.68 -4.25
N ASN A 338 21.79 0.55 -3.99
CA ASN A 338 21.14 -0.75 -4.02
C ASN A 338 20.70 -1.27 -2.64
N GLY A 339 20.67 -0.39 -1.65
CA GLY A 339 20.20 -0.66 -0.29
C GLY A 339 19.61 0.59 0.32
N VAL A 340 19.54 0.61 1.65
CA VAL A 340 19.24 1.80 2.44
C VAL A 340 20.38 2.02 3.41
N ASP A 341 20.75 3.28 3.61
CA ASP A 341 21.76 3.65 4.61
C ASP A 341 21.07 4.21 5.84
N LEU A 342 21.42 3.64 6.99
CA LEU A 342 20.79 3.91 8.27
C LEU A 342 21.78 4.60 9.20
N HIS A 343 21.27 5.58 9.92
CA HIS A 343 22.06 6.39 10.82
C HIS A 343 22.56 5.61 12.02
N VAL A 344 23.75 5.99 12.46
CA VAL A 344 24.51 5.41 13.56
C VAL A 344 25.15 6.55 14.35
N ARG A 345 25.80 6.26 15.48
CA ARG A 345 26.52 7.29 16.24
C ARG A 345 27.67 7.87 15.41
N TYR A 346 27.46 9.04 14.80
CA TYR A 346 28.40 9.61 13.84
C TYR A 346 29.80 9.86 14.42
N HIS A 347 29.89 10.36 15.66
CA HIS A 347 31.15 10.65 16.34
C HIS A 347 31.73 9.47 17.14
N ASP A 348 31.01 8.34 17.21
CA ASP A 348 31.44 7.15 17.95
C ASP A 348 30.86 5.85 17.34
N PRO A 349 31.09 5.59 16.04
CA PRO A 349 30.38 4.54 15.31
C PRO A 349 30.74 3.14 15.78
N GLN A 350 31.97 2.94 16.27
CA GLN A 350 32.45 1.69 16.85
C GLN A 350 31.68 1.24 18.11
N ASN A 351 30.94 2.15 18.75
CA ASN A 351 30.04 1.85 19.86
C ASN A 351 28.56 1.89 19.45
N SER A 352 28.26 1.96 18.14
CA SER A 352 26.90 1.90 17.60
C SER A 352 26.58 0.44 17.21
N PRO A 353 25.81 -0.32 18.00
CA PRO A 353 25.53 -1.71 17.71
C PRO A 353 24.68 -1.87 16.44
N ILE A 354 25.04 -2.86 15.62
CA ILE A 354 24.23 -3.34 14.49
C ILE A 354 23.53 -4.62 14.92
N ARG A 355 22.22 -4.69 14.71
CA ARG A 355 21.37 -5.82 15.11
C ARG A 355 20.83 -6.56 13.90
N ALA A 356 20.56 -7.86 14.08
CA ALA A 356 19.89 -8.65 13.06
C ALA A 356 18.43 -8.21 12.91
N CYS A 357 17.98 -7.98 11.67
CA CYS A 357 16.58 -7.65 11.39
C CYS A 357 15.65 -8.88 11.49
N LEU A 358 16.19 -10.09 11.37
CA LEU A 358 15.45 -11.36 11.34
C LEU A 358 16.22 -12.46 12.05
N ASP A 359 15.50 -13.48 12.51
CA ASP A 359 16.10 -14.78 12.84
C ASP A 359 16.71 -15.40 11.58
N GLY A 360 17.89 -15.99 11.69
CA GLY A 360 18.55 -16.57 10.53
C GLY A 360 19.94 -17.12 10.82
N THR A 361 20.70 -17.34 9.75
CA THR A 361 22.08 -17.84 9.82
C THR A 361 23.00 -16.92 9.04
N VAL A 362 24.15 -16.59 9.62
CA VAL A 362 25.21 -15.85 8.92
C VAL A 362 25.79 -16.74 7.82
N THR A 363 25.53 -16.44 6.55
CA THR A 363 25.98 -17.28 5.43
C THR A 363 27.31 -16.82 4.85
N ARG A 364 27.70 -15.57 5.07
CA ARG A 364 28.97 -14.99 4.62
C ARG A 364 29.47 -13.95 5.60
N LYS A 365 30.80 -13.87 5.74
CA LYS A 365 31.53 -12.82 6.44
C LYS A 365 32.71 -12.42 5.58
N GLU A 366 32.80 -11.14 5.24
CA GLU A 366 33.88 -10.59 4.42
C GLU A 366 34.51 -9.39 5.13
N MET A 367 35.83 -9.37 5.21
CA MET A 367 36.62 -8.30 5.83
C MET A 367 37.48 -7.62 4.76
N LYS A 368 36.83 -6.95 3.81
CA LYS A 368 37.49 -6.22 2.71
C LYS A 368 37.51 -4.73 3.00
N GLU A 369 38.46 -4.01 2.41
CA GLU A 369 38.57 -2.54 2.51
C GLU A 369 37.96 -1.81 1.31
N THR A 370 37.28 -2.53 0.39
CA THR A 370 36.66 -1.96 -0.81
C THR A 370 35.17 -2.30 -0.86
N GLY A 371 34.39 -1.57 -1.67
CA GLY A 371 32.95 -1.79 -1.83
C GLY A 371 32.22 -1.68 -0.49
N TYR A 372 31.54 -2.74 -0.07
CA TYR A 372 30.80 -2.80 1.20
C TYR A 372 31.66 -2.79 2.48
N GLY A 373 32.99 -2.85 2.37
CA GLY A 373 33.86 -2.89 3.55
C GLY A 373 33.72 -4.22 4.30
N HIS A 374 33.79 -4.15 5.63
CA HIS A 374 33.51 -5.30 6.48
C HIS A 374 31.99 -5.52 6.52
N HIS A 375 31.56 -6.71 6.11
CA HIS A 375 30.14 -6.98 5.95
C HIS A 375 29.80 -8.46 6.14
N ILE A 376 28.53 -8.71 6.43
CA ILE A 376 27.97 -10.05 6.58
C ILE A 376 26.67 -10.18 5.81
N TYR A 377 26.34 -11.43 5.48
CA TYR A 377 25.02 -11.80 4.95
C TYR A 377 24.33 -12.69 5.98
N VAL A 378 23.09 -12.34 6.33
CA VAL A 378 22.20 -13.17 7.14
C VAL A 378 21.08 -13.69 6.24
N GLU A 379 20.90 -15.00 6.22
CA GLU A 379 19.84 -15.67 5.48
C GLU A 379 18.78 -16.21 6.43
N SER A 380 17.53 -15.92 6.09
CA SER A 380 16.34 -16.25 6.87
C SER A 380 15.34 -17.01 5.99
N GLN A 381 14.68 -18.01 6.56
CA GLN A 381 13.52 -18.65 5.93
C GLN A 381 12.27 -18.02 6.51
N VAL A 382 11.53 -17.27 5.69
CA VAL A 382 10.34 -16.53 6.12
C VAL A 382 9.09 -17.25 5.56
N PRO A 383 8.18 -17.75 6.41
CA PRO A 383 6.95 -18.38 5.96
C PRO A 383 6.15 -17.50 4.99
N GLY A 384 5.66 -18.08 3.89
CA GLY A 384 4.90 -17.35 2.86
C GLY A 384 5.72 -16.44 1.94
N VAL A 385 7.00 -16.18 2.25
CA VAL A 385 7.91 -15.35 1.45
C VAL A 385 9.06 -16.17 0.85
N GLY A 386 9.56 -17.17 1.58
CA GLY A 386 10.71 -17.98 1.20
C GLY A 386 12.02 -17.45 1.76
N ARG A 387 13.13 -17.69 1.03
CA ARG A 387 14.46 -17.30 1.47
C ARG A 387 14.67 -15.78 1.33
N VAL A 388 14.95 -15.13 2.45
CA VAL A 388 15.30 -13.72 2.55
C VAL A 388 16.78 -13.61 2.91
N THR A 389 17.52 -12.76 2.22
CA THR A 389 18.93 -12.47 2.53
C THR A 389 19.12 -10.99 2.79
N LEU A 390 19.72 -10.66 3.93
CA LEU A 390 20.08 -9.30 4.30
C LEU A 390 21.59 -9.15 4.36
N LEU A 391 22.12 -8.14 3.68
CA LEU A 391 23.51 -7.72 3.80
C LEU A 391 23.61 -6.54 4.77
N TYR A 392 24.57 -6.60 5.69
CA TYR A 392 24.92 -5.56 6.65
C TYR A 392 26.36 -5.14 6.38
N ALA A 393 26.59 -3.88 6.02
CA ALA A 393 27.88 -3.40 5.52
C ALA A 393 28.42 -2.16 6.24
N HIS A 394 29.66 -1.80 5.87
CA HIS A 394 30.46 -0.72 6.44
C HIS A 394 30.71 -0.88 7.95
N MET A 395 30.74 -2.12 8.45
CA MET A 395 30.94 -2.40 9.88
C MET A 395 32.38 -2.07 10.30
N SER A 396 32.59 -1.65 11.54
CA SER A 396 33.95 -1.48 12.11
C SER A 396 34.48 -2.80 12.70
N HIS A 397 33.56 -3.63 13.19
CA HIS A 397 33.83 -4.95 13.74
C HIS A 397 32.59 -5.84 13.57
N VAL A 398 32.84 -7.11 13.22
CA VAL A 398 31.82 -8.17 13.09
C VAL A 398 31.97 -9.14 14.25
N ALA A 399 30.97 -9.22 15.13
CA ALA A 399 30.97 -10.02 16.35
C ALA A 399 30.51 -11.48 16.16
N VAL A 400 30.05 -11.82 14.94
CA VAL A 400 29.53 -13.13 14.59
C VAL A 400 30.42 -13.83 13.55
N GLU A 401 30.27 -15.14 13.44
CA GLU A 401 31.01 -15.97 12.48
C GLU A 401 30.10 -16.58 11.39
N GLN A 402 30.68 -16.93 10.25
CA GLN A 402 29.96 -17.67 9.21
C GLN A 402 29.48 -19.02 9.76
N GLY A 403 28.23 -19.37 9.46
CA GLY A 403 27.53 -20.55 9.98
C GLY A 403 26.81 -20.32 11.31
N GLN A 404 27.00 -19.17 11.96
CA GLN A 404 26.37 -18.87 13.25
C GLN A 404 24.87 -18.55 13.09
N PRO A 405 23.98 -19.21 13.86
CA PRO A 405 22.59 -18.80 13.96
C PRO A 405 22.48 -17.51 14.78
N VAL A 406 21.59 -16.61 14.36
CA VAL A 406 21.32 -15.32 15.00
C VAL A 406 19.82 -15.12 15.17
N ARG A 407 19.43 -14.41 16.23
CA ARG A 407 18.03 -14.00 16.46
C ARG A 407 17.82 -12.55 16.08
N ALA A 408 16.61 -12.19 15.66
CA ALA A 408 16.22 -10.81 15.47
C ALA A 408 16.53 -9.98 16.74
N GLY A 409 17.08 -8.78 16.55
CA GLY A 409 17.54 -7.91 17.63
C GLY A 409 18.91 -8.27 18.23
N GLN A 410 19.47 -9.44 17.94
CA GLN A 410 20.81 -9.84 18.38
C GLN A 410 21.87 -8.93 17.76
N ILE A 411 22.86 -8.53 18.56
CA ILE A 411 24.00 -7.74 18.09
C ILE A 411 24.87 -8.60 17.17
N LEU A 412 25.08 -8.10 15.95
CA LEU A 412 25.93 -8.69 14.91
C LEU A 412 27.34 -8.09 14.91
N GLY A 413 27.49 -6.89 15.47
CA GLY A 413 28.74 -6.14 15.51
C GLY A 413 28.47 -4.65 15.74
N ALA A 414 29.39 -3.80 15.27
CA ALA A 414 29.26 -2.36 15.39
C ALA A 414 29.41 -1.65 14.04
N ALA A 415 28.72 -0.53 13.89
CA ALA A 415 28.80 0.32 12.71
C ALA A 415 30.23 0.85 12.52
N GLY A 416 30.58 1.26 11.32
CA GLY A 416 31.90 1.77 11.04
C GLY A 416 31.91 2.64 9.79
N MET A 417 33.09 2.73 9.20
CA MET A 417 33.35 3.52 7.99
C MET A 417 34.32 2.75 7.07
N THR A 418 34.18 1.42 7.01
CA THR A 418 35.05 0.57 6.19
C THR A 418 34.52 0.48 4.76
N GLY A 419 35.39 0.30 3.76
CA GLY A 419 34.98 0.23 2.35
C GLY A 419 34.74 1.59 1.69
N ALA A 420 33.91 1.60 0.64
CA ALA A 420 33.56 2.78 -0.14
C ALA A 420 32.41 3.54 0.52
N THR A 421 32.73 4.41 1.48
CA THR A 421 31.76 5.21 2.24
C THR A 421 32.28 6.63 2.47
N SER A 422 31.38 7.61 2.56
CA SER A 422 31.68 9.02 2.85
C SER A 422 31.57 9.39 4.34
N GLY A 423 31.06 8.49 5.18
CA GLY A 423 30.89 8.71 6.61
C GLY A 423 30.23 7.52 7.33
N PRO A 424 30.23 7.47 8.67
CA PRO A 424 29.71 6.30 9.38
C PRO A 424 28.19 6.10 9.21
N HIS A 425 27.80 4.89 8.82
CA HIS A 425 26.40 4.44 8.67
C HIS A 425 26.34 2.91 8.63
N LEU A 426 25.12 2.34 8.65
CA LEU A 426 24.87 0.95 8.25
C LEU A 426 24.26 0.95 6.85
N HIS A 427 24.92 0.31 5.89
CA HIS A 427 24.27 -0.05 4.63
C HIS A 427 23.54 -1.38 4.79
N LEU A 428 22.23 -1.39 4.53
CA LEU A 428 21.37 -2.56 4.58
C LEU A 428 20.77 -2.86 3.20
N SER A 429 20.97 -4.08 2.75
CA SER A 429 20.55 -4.55 1.43
C SER A 429 19.67 -5.79 1.54
N LEU A 430 18.58 -5.86 0.77
CA LEU A 430 17.63 -6.98 0.79
C LEU A 430 17.68 -7.79 -0.51
N LYS A 431 17.61 -9.12 -0.40
CA LYS A 431 17.29 -10.03 -1.51
C LYS A 431 16.20 -11.01 -1.06
N ILE A 432 15.33 -11.36 -2.00
CA ILE A 432 14.30 -12.38 -1.80
C ILE A 432 14.41 -13.38 -2.94
N GLU A 433 14.45 -14.67 -2.63
CA GLU A 433 14.51 -15.72 -3.63
C GLU A 433 13.31 -15.63 -4.59
N GLY A 434 13.59 -15.81 -5.89
CA GLY A 434 12.58 -15.66 -6.95
C GLY A 434 12.36 -14.23 -7.44
N LEU A 435 12.84 -13.21 -6.72
CA LEU A 435 12.80 -11.82 -7.16
C LEU A 435 14.16 -11.41 -7.74
N THR A 436 14.22 -11.27 -9.06
CA THR A 436 15.44 -10.86 -9.78
C THR A 436 15.29 -9.42 -10.25
N LEU A 437 16.27 -8.57 -9.89
CA LEU A 437 16.29 -7.18 -10.29
C LEU A 437 17.70 -6.80 -10.79
N PRO A 438 18.03 -7.12 -12.05
CA PRO A 438 19.40 -7.00 -12.56
C PRO A 438 19.95 -5.58 -12.53
N VAL A 439 19.09 -4.57 -12.67
CA VAL A 439 19.48 -3.15 -12.71
C VAL A 439 20.22 -2.68 -11.45
N ASN A 440 20.03 -3.37 -10.31
CA ASN A 440 20.65 -3.10 -9.02
C ASN A 440 21.26 -4.37 -8.36
N GLY A 441 21.86 -5.26 -9.15
CA GLY A 441 22.58 -6.43 -8.62
C GLY A 441 21.67 -7.42 -7.86
N ASN A 442 20.39 -7.46 -8.19
CA ASN A 442 19.32 -8.22 -7.53
C ASN A 442 19.00 -7.79 -6.11
N HIS A 443 19.44 -6.61 -5.69
CA HIS A 443 19.03 -6.03 -4.41
C HIS A 443 17.70 -5.30 -4.55
N LEU A 444 16.86 -5.44 -3.53
CA LEU A 444 15.53 -4.88 -3.41
C LEU A 444 15.50 -3.81 -2.33
N ASN A 445 14.50 -2.95 -2.38
CA ASN A 445 14.30 -1.93 -1.36
C ASN A 445 13.79 -2.57 -0.05
N ALA A 446 14.57 -2.44 1.02
CA ALA A 446 14.24 -2.97 2.35
C ALA A 446 13.28 -2.08 3.15
N ARG A 447 13.18 -0.79 2.80
CA ARG A 447 12.40 0.22 3.50
C ARG A 447 10.93 -0.16 3.74
N PRO A 448 10.16 -0.69 2.75
CA PRO A 448 8.75 -1.06 3.00
C PRO A 448 8.56 -2.11 4.10
N TYR A 449 9.61 -2.84 4.49
CA TYR A 449 9.59 -3.84 5.55
C TYR A 449 10.20 -3.35 6.89
N LEU A 450 10.99 -2.26 6.85
CA LEU A 450 11.51 -1.54 8.02
C LEU A 450 10.53 -0.50 8.56
N ASP A 451 9.90 0.23 7.62
CA ASP A 451 8.87 1.24 7.84
C ASP A 451 7.55 0.76 7.20
N PRO A 452 7.02 -0.40 7.61
CA PRO A 452 5.71 -0.75 7.12
C PRO A 452 4.73 0.35 7.52
N PRO A 453 3.75 0.68 6.67
CA PRO A 453 2.69 1.58 7.07
C PRO A 453 2.09 1.07 8.39
N PRO A 454 1.64 1.95 9.29
CA PRO A 454 0.70 1.50 10.32
C PRO A 454 -0.38 0.75 9.55
N VAL A 455 -0.47 -0.54 9.80
CA VAL A 455 -1.45 -1.37 9.12
C VAL A 455 -2.78 -0.75 9.53
N GLN A 456 -3.63 -0.38 8.58
CA GLN A 456 -5.03 -0.07 8.90
C GLN A 456 -5.63 -1.38 9.42
N ARG A 457 -5.45 -1.63 10.72
CA ARG A 457 -5.89 -2.85 11.38
C ARG A 457 -7.30 -2.64 11.87
N GLY A 458 -8.06 -3.71 11.83
CA GLY A 458 -9.39 -3.75 12.43
C GLY A 458 -10.41 -2.80 11.83
N GLN A 459 -10.22 -2.38 10.57
CA GLN A 459 -11.31 -1.86 9.75
C GLN A 459 -12.23 -3.03 9.36
N PRO A 460 -13.56 -2.85 9.38
CA PRO A 460 -14.48 -3.91 9.00
C PRO A 460 -14.37 -4.20 7.49
N ARG A 461 -14.46 -5.49 7.10
CA ARG A 461 -14.51 -5.88 5.67
C ARG A 461 -15.72 -5.28 4.96
N THR A 462 -16.86 -5.34 5.62
CA THR A 462 -18.15 -4.80 5.17
C THR A 462 -18.89 -4.22 6.37
N PRO A 463 -19.71 -3.17 6.20
CA PRO A 463 -20.54 -2.66 7.27
C PRO A 463 -21.53 -3.72 7.81
N TYR A 464 -21.71 -3.75 9.13
CA TYR A 464 -22.73 -4.56 9.82
C TYR A 464 -23.17 -3.85 11.11
N SER A 465 -24.34 -4.24 11.64
CA SER A 465 -24.86 -3.75 12.92
C SER A 465 -24.24 -4.51 14.08
N ARG A 466 -23.65 -3.79 15.04
CA ARG A 466 -23.06 -4.37 16.25
C ARG A 466 -23.82 -3.92 17.48
N THR A 467 -24.35 -4.87 18.28
CA THR A 467 -24.86 -4.59 19.63
C THR A 467 -23.92 -5.21 20.66
N TYR A 468 -23.39 -4.36 21.55
CA TYR A 468 -22.50 -4.74 22.64
C TYR A 468 -23.19 -4.51 24.00
N VAL A 469 -23.31 -5.56 24.80
CA VAL A 469 -23.80 -5.46 26.18
C VAL A 469 -22.61 -5.26 27.10
N LEU A 470 -22.48 -4.03 27.62
CA LEU A 470 -21.38 -3.58 28.47
C LEU A 470 -21.75 -3.82 29.95
N LEU A 471 -21.14 -4.83 30.55
CA LEU A 471 -21.34 -5.21 31.94
C LEU A 471 -20.41 -4.45 32.91
N PRO A 472 -20.89 -4.03 34.09
CA PRO A 472 -20.11 -3.20 35.00
C PRO A 472 -18.89 -3.93 35.60
N PRO A 473 -17.90 -3.18 36.13
CA PRO A 473 -16.72 -3.77 36.77
C PRO A 473 -17.05 -4.73 37.92
N SER A 474 -18.20 -4.59 38.58
CA SER A 474 -18.64 -5.49 39.65
C SER A 474 -19.40 -6.74 39.19
N ALA A 475 -19.69 -6.89 37.90
CA ALA A 475 -20.49 -8.00 37.37
C ALA A 475 -19.71 -9.33 37.35
N ASP A 476 -20.17 -10.31 38.13
CA ASP A 476 -19.69 -11.70 38.09
C ASP A 476 -20.31 -12.50 36.92
N ALA A 477 -19.95 -13.79 36.82
CA ALA A 477 -20.42 -14.70 35.79
C ALA A 477 -21.95 -14.84 35.75
N ALA A 478 -22.68 -14.63 36.86
CA ALA A 478 -24.14 -14.73 36.87
C ALA A 478 -24.78 -13.60 36.04
N TRP A 479 -24.18 -12.41 36.05
CA TRP A 479 -24.62 -11.29 35.21
C TRP A 479 -24.37 -11.55 33.73
N ALA A 480 -23.19 -12.07 33.37
CA ALA A 480 -22.89 -12.46 31.98
C ALA A 480 -23.78 -13.61 31.49
N GLN A 481 -24.10 -14.56 32.38
CA GLN A 481 -25.02 -15.64 32.10
C GLN A 481 -26.43 -15.12 31.79
N ALA A 482 -26.92 -14.12 32.53
CA ALA A 482 -28.20 -13.49 32.23
C ALA A 482 -28.24 -12.83 30.85
N VAL A 483 -27.12 -12.24 30.39
CA VAL A 483 -27.01 -11.69 29.02
C VAL A 483 -27.10 -12.81 27.98
N VAL A 484 -26.37 -13.91 28.20
CA VAL A 484 -26.39 -15.10 27.33
C VAL A 484 -27.82 -15.65 27.22
N SER A 485 -28.47 -15.92 28.34
CA SER A 485 -29.82 -16.49 28.37
C SER A 485 -30.91 -15.55 27.81
N ALA A 486 -30.69 -14.23 27.83
CA ALA A 486 -31.61 -13.27 27.23
C ALA A 486 -31.42 -13.12 25.71
N THR A 487 -30.20 -13.23 25.19
CA THR A 487 -29.88 -12.65 23.87
C THR A 487 -29.19 -13.60 22.90
N TRP A 488 -28.64 -14.73 23.36
CA TRP A 488 -27.74 -15.52 22.52
C TRP A 488 -28.47 -16.21 21.36
N ASP A 489 -29.51 -17.00 21.65
CA ASP A 489 -30.20 -17.78 20.60
C ASP A 489 -30.97 -16.91 19.60
N GLU A 490 -31.40 -15.70 20.01
CA GLU A 490 -32.17 -14.80 19.15
C GLU A 490 -31.29 -13.79 18.40
N HIS A 491 -30.25 -13.26 19.05
CA HIS A 491 -29.52 -12.11 18.53
C HIS A 491 -28.00 -12.23 18.56
N ARG A 492 -27.43 -13.13 19.37
CA ARG A 492 -25.97 -13.31 19.55
C ARG A 492 -25.23 -12.00 19.82
N PHE A 493 -25.77 -11.16 20.71
CA PHE A 493 -25.12 -9.90 21.09
C PHE A 493 -23.71 -10.14 21.65
N THR A 494 -22.81 -9.20 21.38
CA THR A 494 -21.45 -9.24 21.91
C THR A 494 -21.48 -8.87 23.39
N ILE A 495 -20.83 -9.67 24.23
CA ILE A 495 -20.83 -9.49 25.70
C ILE A 495 -19.41 -9.14 26.13
N GLY A 496 -19.25 -8.10 26.96
CA GLY A 496 -17.95 -7.81 27.55
C GLY A 496 -17.95 -6.69 28.58
N GLY A 497 -16.78 -6.43 29.16
CA GLY A 497 -16.58 -5.52 30.29
C GLY A 497 -15.68 -4.32 30.00
N SER A 498 -15.41 -4.00 28.72
CA SER A 498 -14.55 -2.87 28.34
C SER A 498 -15.36 -1.81 27.59
N ALA A 499 -15.41 -0.58 28.15
CA ALA A 499 -16.09 0.54 27.52
C ALA A 499 -15.42 0.94 26.19
N ASP A 500 -14.08 0.85 26.10
CA ASP A 500 -13.37 1.11 24.84
C ASP A 500 -13.74 0.05 23.79
N ASP A 501 -13.81 -1.24 24.14
CA ASP A 501 -14.22 -2.34 23.22
C ASP A 501 -15.69 -2.22 22.76
N ALA A 502 -16.56 -1.69 23.60
CA ALA A 502 -17.95 -1.44 23.23
C ALA A 502 -18.07 -0.38 22.10
N GLY A 503 -17.14 0.58 22.05
CA GLY A 503 -17.16 1.70 21.09
C GLY A 503 -16.32 1.52 19.81
N VAL A 504 -15.35 0.61 19.78
CA VAL A 504 -14.45 0.42 18.62
C VAL A 504 -15.15 -0.13 17.38
N GLY A 505 -14.51 0.07 16.22
CA GLY A 505 -14.96 -0.37 14.91
C GLY A 505 -15.52 0.77 14.08
N ASN A 506 -15.02 0.94 12.86
CA ASN A 506 -15.56 1.91 11.92
C ASN A 506 -16.83 1.38 11.23
N LEU A 507 -17.86 1.14 12.04
CA LEU A 507 -19.15 0.60 11.61
C LEU A 507 -20.20 1.71 11.55
N ASP A 508 -21.11 1.60 10.58
CA ASP A 508 -22.24 2.53 10.41
C ASP A 508 -23.25 2.42 11.55
N SER A 509 -23.41 1.22 12.14
CA SER A 509 -24.33 0.95 13.24
C SER A 509 -23.60 0.27 14.42
N ARG A 510 -23.44 1.02 15.51
CA ARG A 510 -22.83 0.54 16.77
C ARG A 510 -23.77 0.89 17.91
N ARG A 511 -24.26 -0.11 18.62
CA ARG A 511 -25.15 0.03 19.75
C ARG A 511 -24.49 -0.52 21.01
N VAL A 512 -24.48 0.29 22.07
CA VAL A 512 -23.96 -0.09 23.39
C VAL A 512 -25.11 -0.08 24.38
N VAL A 513 -25.38 -1.25 24.98
CA VAL A 513 -26.30 -1.42 26.11
C VAL A 513 -25.46 -1.42 27.38
N ALA A 514 -25.38 -0.28 28.06
CA ALA A 514 -24.62 -0.12 29.29
C ALA A 514 -25.47 -0.53 30.49
N VAL A 515 -25.04 -1.58 31.19
CA VAL A 515 -25.72 -2.10 32.38
C VAL A 515 -25.20 -1.39 33.62
N ASN A 516 -26.13 -0.88 34.45
CA ASN A 516 -25.86 -0.14 35.69
C ASN A 516 -24.76 0.93 35.50
N PRO A 517 -24.92 1.86 34.53
CA PRO A 517 -23.87 2.81 34.14
C PRO A 517 -23.38 3.68 35.30
N ALA A 518 -24.21 3.94 36.31
CA ALA A 518 -23.83 4.68 37.51
C ALA A 518 -22.65 4.06 38.29
N VAL A 519 -22.41 2.74 38.14
CA VAL A 519 -21.33 2.01 38.83
C VAL A 519 -19.95 2.29 38.23
N TRP A 520 -19.89 2.82 37.00
CA TRP A 520 -18.62 3.08 36.30
C TRP A 520 -17.87 4.31 36.80
N GLY A 521 -18.49 5.13 37.65
CA GLY A 521 -17.89 6.35 38.23
C GLY A 521 -17.85 7.56 37.27
N ASP A 522 -17.75 7.32 35.97
CA ASP A 522 -17.81 8.33 34.91
C ASP A 522 -19.16 8.31 34.17
N ASP A 523 -19.55 9.45 33.60
CA ASP A 523 -20.73 9.52 32.71
C ASP A 523 -20.43 8.78 31.40
N LEU A 524 -20.83 7.51 31.33
CA LEU A 524 -20.62 6.67 30.14
C LEU A 524 -21.28 7.25 28.89
N ARG A 525 -22.42 7.95 29.00
CA ARG A 525 -23.07 8.57 27.84
C ARG A 525 -22.19 9.69 27.29
N ALA A 526 -21.65 10.53 28.17
CA ALA A 526 -20.69 11.56 27.77
C ALA A 526 -19.39 10.95 27.22
N PHE A 527 -18.88 9.88 27.84
CA PHE A 527 -17.69 9.15 27.39
C PHE A 527 -17.84 8.68 25.93
N PHE A 528 -18.94 7.98 25.59
CA PHE A 528 -19.17 7.52 24.23
C PHE A 528 -19.40 8.68 23.25
N ALA A 529 -20.11 9.73 23.66
CA ALA A 529 -20.31 10.90 22.81
C ALA A 529 -18.98 11.60 22.44
N VAL A 530 -18.03 11.67 23.37
CA VAL A 530 -16.72 12.32 23.18
C VAL A 530 -15.76 11.42 22.42
N HIS A 531 -15.60 10.17 22.85
CA HIS A 531 -14.53 9.29 22.37
C HIS A 531 -14.96 8.37 21.23
N TYR A 532 -16.27 8.09 21.10
CA TYR A 532 -16.82 7.15 20.14
C TYR A 532 -18.08 7.70 19.47
N PRO A 533 -17.99 8.84 18.77
CA PRO A 533 -19.15 9.49 18.17
C PRO A 533 -19.88 8.53 17.21
N GLY A 534 -21.21 8.60 17.26
CA GLY A 534 -22.11 7.74 16.49
C GLY A 534 -22.47 6.41 17.15
N VAL A 535 -22.04 6.16 18.39
CA VAL A 535 -22.56 5.04 19.18
C VAL A 535 -23.99 5.33 19.66
N ALA A 536 -24.90 4.41 19.35
CA ALA A 536 -26.24 4.33 19.91
C ALA A 536 -26.17 3.82 21.37
N TYR A 537 -26.30 4.73 22.32
CA TYR A 537 -26.17 4.42 23.74
C TYR A 537 -27.53 4.17 24.41
N ILE A 538 -27.69 3.00 25.03
CA ILE A 538 -28.85 2.58 25.84
C ILE A 538 -28.36 2.28 27.26
N ALA A 539 -28.99 2.87 28.27
CA ALA A 539 -28.74 2.55 29.67
C ALA A 539 -29.79 1.56 30.16
N VAL A 540 -29.36 0.52 30.87
CA VAL A 540 -30.23 -0.46 31.54
C VAL A 540 -29.86 -0.48 33.03
N GLU A 541 -30.86 -0.28 33.89
CA GLU A 541 -30.72 -0.42 35.33
C GLU A 541 -31.35 -1.75 35.75
N ALA A 542 -30.60 -2.57 36.49
CA ALA A 542 -31.01 -3.87 36.97
C ALA A 542 -30.44 -4.13 38.37
N SER A 543 -31.30 -4.57 39.30
CA SER A 543 -30.91 -4.91 40.67
C SER A 543 -30.39 -6.34 40.84
N SER A 544 -30.65 -7.21 39.86
CA SER A 544 -30.24 -8.61 39.86
C SER A 544 -30.05 -9.14 38.43
N PRO A 545 -29.35 -10.28 38.24
CA PRO A 545 -29.26 -10.93 36.94
C PRO A 545 -30.62 -11.24 36.28
N ALA A 546 -31.63 -11.62 37.07
CA ALA A 546 -32.98 -11.89 36.54
C ALA A 546 -33.68 -10.61 36.03
N ASP A 547 -33.46 -9.49 36.71
CA ASP A 547 -33.96 -8.18 36.25
C ASP A 547 -33.27 -7.77 34.95
N LEU A 548 -31.96 -8.03 34.83
CA LEU A 548 -31.20 -7.77 33.60
C LEU A 548 -31.71 -8.62 32.44
N GLU A 549 -31.93 -9.93 32.66
CA GLU A 549 -32.45 -10.83 31.64
C GLU A 549 -33.77 -10.31 31.05
N THR A 550 -34.68 -9.89 31.94
CA THR A 550 -35.97 -9.30 31.55
C THR A 550 -35.77 -8.01 30.77
N ALA A 551 -34.96 -7.08 31.28
CA ALA A 551 -34.71 -5.79 30.63
C ALA A 551 -34.07 -5.93 29.23
N LEU A 552 -33.24 -6.95 29.01
CA LEU A 552 -32.61 -7.21 27.72
C LEU A 552 -33.59 -7.75 26.68
N ARG A 553 -34.58 -8.56 27.08
CA ARG A 553 -35.64 -9.06 26.19
C ARG A 553 -36.59 -7.94 25.72
N ASP A 554 -36.72 -6.89 26.53
CA ASP A 554 -37.57 -5.73 26.22
C ASP A 554 -36.82 -4.61 25.48
N LEU A 555 -35.61 -4.87 24.97
CA LEU A 555 -34.83 -3.86 24.24
C LEU A 555 -35.52 -3.43 22.94
N PRO A 556 -35.47 -2.14 22.58
CA PRO A 556 -36.02 -1.65 21.31
C PRO A 556 -35.27 -2.23 20.11
N ALA A 557 -35.96 -2.31 18.96
CA ALA A 557 -35.36 -2.73 17.70
C ALA A 557 -34.27 -1.75 17.22
N VAL A 558 -33.35 -2.23 16.39
CA VAL A 558 -32.21 -1.42 15.88
C VAL A 558 -32.67 -0.34 14.88
N GLU A 559 -33.79 -0.56 14.18
CA GLU A 559 -34.29 0.30 13.10
C GLU A 559 -34.94 1.61 13.57
N ASP A 560 -35.21 1.75 14.87
CA ASP A 560 -35.89 2.92 15.46
C ASP A 560 -34.96 4.11 15.75
N GLN A 561 -33.71 4.10 15.27
CA GLN A 561 -32.73 5.16 15.54
C GLN A 561 -32.18 5.83 14.26
N PRO A 562 -32.14 7.17 14.19
CA PRO A 562 -31.62 7.87 13.02
C PRO A 562 -30.10 7.63 12.89
N PRO A 563 -29.58 7.35 11.68
CA PRO A 563 -28.15 7.15 11.47
C PRO A 563 -27.38 8.43 11.80
N ALA A 564 -26.37 8.34 12.67
CA ALA A 564 -25.48 9.45 12.95
C ALA A 564 -24.60 9.76 11.72
N GLN A 565 -24.38 11.05 11.42
CA GLN A 565 -23.55 11.44 10.28
C GLN A 565 -22.08 11.02 10.49
N PRO A 566 -21.41 10.39 9.50
CA PRO A 566 -20.02 9.97 9.60
C PRO A 566 -19.05 11.15 9.72
N GLY A 567 -18.17 11.11 10.72
CA GLY A 567 -16.91 11.87 10.71
C GLY A 567 -15.77 11.03 10.09
N PRO A 568 -14.69 11.67 9.60
CA PRO A 568 -13.59 10.99 8.91
C PRO A 568 -12.72 10.06 9.81
N GLN A 569 -12.86 10.14 11.13
CA GLN A 569 -12.18 9.25 12.10
C GLN A 569 -13.15 8.85 13.23
N ARG A 570 -13.86 7.73 13.08
CA ARG A 570 -14.76 7.17 14.11
C ARG A 570 -14.43 5.70 14.40
N GLY A 571 -14.65 5.28 15.64
CA GLY A 571 -14.43 3.89 16.06
C GLY A 571 -12.96 3.49 16.23
N GLN A 572 -12.05 4.47 16.25
CA GLN A 572 -10.65 4.27 16.63
C GLN A 572 -10.54 4.06 18.15
N PRO A 573 -9.63 3.20 18.63
CA PRO A 573 -9.44 3.02 20.06
C PRO A 573 -8.81 4.29 20.67
N ARG A 574 -9.30 4.67 21.85
CA ARG A 574 -8.79 5.81 22.60
C ARG A 574 -7.36 5.57 23.11
N ALA A 575 -7.06 4.34 23.50
CA ALA A 575 -5.74 3.88 23.90
C ALA A 575 -5.56 2.41 23.45
N PRO A 576 -4.32 1.95 23.21
CA PRO A 576 -4.07 0.55 22.89
C PRO A 576 -4.36 -0.35 24.09
N TYR A 577 -5.02 -1.48 23.85
CA TYR A 577 -5.27 -2.53 24.85
C TYR A 577 -5.27 -3.91 24.18
N THR A 578 -5.08 -4.97 24.99
CA THR A 578 -5.21 -6.35 24.53
C THR A 578 -6.67 -6.76 24.51
N ARG A 579 -7.17 -7.15 23.34
CA ARG A 579 -8.51 -7.69 23.18
C ARG A 579 -8.43 -9.19 22.95
N THR A 580 -9.02 -9.98 23.84
CA THR A 580 -9.25 -11.41 23.64
C THR A 580 -10.73 -11.65 23.37
N TYR A 581 -11.03 -12.19 22.19
CA TYR A 581 -12.38 -12.48 21.72
C TYR A 581 -12.60 -13.98 21.58
N LEU A 582 -13.64 -14.50 22.23
CA LEU A 582 -14.10 -15.88 22.13
C LEU A 582 -15.17 -15.96 21.04
N LEU A 583 -14.77 -16.53 19.91
CA LEU A 583 -15.59 -16.66 18.71
C LEU A 583 -16.28 -18.03 18.70
N LEU A 584 -17.59 -18.02 18.90
CA LEU A 584 -18.42 -19.23 18.87
C LEU A 584 -18.98 -19.51 17.47
N PRO A 585 -19.08 -20.78 17.04
CA PRO A 585 -19.45 -21.13 15.68
C PRO A 585 -20.91 -20.74 15.33
N PRO A 586 -21.30 -20.70 14.04
CA PRO A 586 -22.63 -20.27 13.62
C PRO A 586 -23.78 -21.06 14.25
N GLY A 587 -23.57 -22.35 14.55
CA GLY A 587 -24.56 -23.24 15.15
C GLY A 587 -24.50 -23.39 16.68
N ALA A 588 -23.70 -22.58 17.38
CA ALA A 588 -23.60 -22.65 18.84
C ALA A 588 -24.79 -21.95 19.52
N ASP A 589 -25.57 -22.72 20.28
CA ASP A 589 -26.70 -22.27 21.11
C ASP A 589 -26.26 -21.79 22.51
N GLU A 590 -27.23 -21.36 23.31
CA GLU A 590 -27.06 -20.83 24.67
C GLU A 590 -26.11 -21.66 25.56
N PRO A 591 -26.21 -23.01 25.64
CA PRO A 591 -25.28 -23.83 26.42
C PRO A 591 -23.81 -23.64 26.08
N TRP A 592 -23.47 -23.43 24.80
CA TRP A 592 -22.09 -23.20 24.37
C TRP A 592 -21.58 -21.83 24.83
N ALA A 593 -22.43 -20.80 24.76
CA ALA A 593 -22.09 -19.46 25.27
C ALA A 593 -21.97 -19.44 26.80
N ALA A 594 -22.87 -20.14 27.50
CA ALA A 594 -22.83 -20.32 28.93
C ALA A 594 -21.53 -20.99 29.41
N ALA A 595 -21.05 -22.00 28.68
CA ALA A 595 -19.76 -22.63 28.95
C ALA A 595 -18.57 -21.67 28.85
N VAL A 596 -18.57 -20.75 27.88
CA VAL A 596 -17.54 -19.71 27.76
C VAL A 596 -17.60 -18.74 28.95
N VAL A 597 -18.79 -18.27 29.31
CA VAL A 597 -19.00 -17.38 30.47
C VAL A 597 -18.47 -18.04 31.73
N HIS A 598 -18.91 -19.27 32.01
CA HIS A 598 -18.52 -20.04 33.18
C HIS A 598 -16.99 -20.20 33.29
N ALA A 599 -16.32 -20.48 32.17
CA ALA A 599 -14.89 -20.76 32.18
C ALA A 599 -14.01 -19.51 32.22
N THR A 600 -14.49 -18.34 31.79
CA THR A 600 -13.62 -17.19 31.51
C THR A 600 -14.02 -15.89 32.17
N TRP A 601 -15.28 -15.72 32.60
CA TRP A 601 -15.78 -14.41 32.99
C TRP A 601 -15.14 -13.89 34.27
N ASP A 602 -15.21 -14.63 35.37
CA ASP A 602 -14.73 -14.16 36.68
C ASP A 602 -13.21 -14.00 36.75
N GLU A 603 -12.47 -14.78 35.95
CA GLU A 603 -11.01 -14.74 35.93
C GLU A 603 -10.45 -13.75 34.90
N ARG A 604 -11.08 -13.61 33.72
CA ARG A 604 -10.47 -12.96 32.56
C ARG A 604 -11.35 -11.98 31.81
N ARG A 605 -12.68 -12.09 31.94
CA ARG A 605 -13.68 -11.24 31.25
C ARG A 605 -13.44 -11.10 29.75
N PHE A 606 -13.19 -12.22 29.07
CA PHE A 606 -13.04 -12.19 27.62
C PHE A 606 -14.32 -11.74 26.93
N THR A 607 -14.18 -11.04 25.80
CA THR A 607 -15.32 -10.65 24.97
C THR A 607 -15.87 -11.90 24.29
N ILE A 608 -17.19 -12.11 24.33
CA ILE A 608 -17.86 -13.29 23.78
C ILE A 608 -18.73 -12.84 22.61
N GLY A 609 -18.70 -13.54 21.47
CA GLY A 609 -19.66 -13.29 20.40
C GLY A 609 -19.57 -14.23 19.20
N GLY A 610 -20.44 -13.97 18.22
CA GLY A 610 -20.69 -14.88 17.10
C GLY A 610 -20.29 -14.38 15.70
N SER A 611 -19.61 -13.23 15.60
CA SER A 611 -19.20 -12.65 14.33
C SER A 611 -17.67 -12.70 14.17
N ALA A 612 -17.20 -13.34 13.10
CA ALA A 612 -15.78 -13.37 12.75
C ALA A 612 -15.27 -11.97 12.37
N ASP A 613 -16.11 -11.14 11.75
CA ASP A 613 -15.77 -9.74 11.47
C ASP A 613 -15.65 -8.93 12.78
N ASP A 614 -16.55 -9.10 13.77
CA ASP A 614 -16.40 -8.45 15.10
C ASP A 614 -15.14 -8.92 15.82
N ALA A 615 -14.80 -10.21 15.75
CA ALA A 615 -13.59 -10.74 16.35
C ALA A 615 -12.30 -10.06 15.83
N GLY A 616 -12.30 -9.60 14.57
CA GLY A 616 -11.15 -8.99 13.89
C GLY A 616 -11.03 -7.46 13.98
N ILE A 617 -12.10 -6.72 14.28
CA ILE A 617 -12.10 -5.24 14.28
C ILE A 617 -11.31 -4.62 15.44
N GLY A 618 -11.05 -3.30 15.32
CA GLY A 618 -10.29 -2.49 16.25
C GLY A 618 -8.83 -2.34 15.81
N ASP A 619 -8.36 -1.11 15.67
CA ASP A 619 -6.96 -0.79 15.36
C ASP A 619 -6.08 -0.93 16.62
N LEU A 620 -5.99 -2.18 17.11
CA LEU A 620 -5.36 -2.53 18.38
C LEU A 620 -4.03 -3.25 18.17
N ASP A 621 -3.05 -2.95 19.03
CA ASP A 621 -1.73 -3.57 19.03
C ASP A 621 -1.78 -5.08 19.26
N SER A 622 -2.74 -5.54 20.05
CA SER A 622 -2.92 -6.96 20.39
C SER A 622 -4.39 -7.38 20.30
N ARG A 623 -4.69 -8.20 19.28
CA ARG A 623 -6.01 -8.83 19.09
C ARG A 623 -5.79 -10.34 19.08
N ARG A 624 -6.42 -11.04 20.01
CA ARG A 624 -6.41 -12.50 20.09
C ARG A 624 -7.82 -13.01 19.86
N VAL A 625 -7.97 -13.96 18.95
CA VAL A 625 -9.24 -14.64 18.68
C VAL A 625 -9.08 -16.10 19.04
N ILE A 626 -9.84 -16.57 20.03
CA ILE A 626 -9.97 -17.99 20.35
C ILE A 626 -11.23 -18.48 19.65
N ALA A 627 -11.08 -19.22 18.55
CA ALA A 627 -12.18 -19.72 17.75
C ALA A 627 -12.56 -21.13 18.18
N VAL A 628 -13.77 -21.29 18.69
CA VAL A 628 -14.32 -22.59 19.10
C VAL A 628 -14.86 -23.31 17.88
N ASN A 629 -14.46 -24.56 17.70
CA ASN A 629 -14.87 -25.46 16.59
C ASN A 629 -14.81 -24.75 15.22
N PRO A 630 -13.64 -24.24 14.81
CA PRO A 630 -13.49 -23.40 13.62
C PRO A 630 -13.92 -24.11 12.32
N GLU A 631 -13.89 -25.43 12.27
CA GLU A 631 -14.38 -26.24 11.16
C GLU A 631 -15.86 -26.03 10.84
N ALA A 632 -16.67 -25.62 11.82
CA ALA A 632 -18.09 -25.35 11.64
C ALA A 632 -18.40 -24.07 10.83
N TRP A 633 -17.39 -23.27 10.49
CA TRP A 633 -17.53 -22.02 9.72
C TRP A 633 -17.52 -22.23 8.20
N GLY A 634 -17.27 -23.45 7.72
CA GLY A 634 -17.27 -23.77 6.28
C GLY A 634 -16.10 -23.17 5.49
N GLY A 635 -15.06 -22.70 6.16
CA GLY A 635 -13.84 -22.14 5.57
C GLY A 635 -12.70 -22.05 6.58
N ASP A 636 -11.49 -21.73 6.10
CA ASP A 636 -10.31 -21.57 6.96
C ASP A 636 -10.33 -20.20 7.65
N LEU A 637 -10.72 -20.18 8.93
CA LEU A 637 -10.74 -18.95 9.74
C LEU A 637 -9.34 -18.36 9.97
N GLY A 638 -8.28 -19.17 9.97
CA GLY A 638 -6.91 -18.65 10.09
C GLY A 638 -6.54 -17.82 8.86
N CYS A 639 -6.77 -18.38 7.66
CA CYS A 639 -6.61 -17.67 6.39
C CYS A 639 -7.52 -16.44 6.30
N PHE A 640 -8.76 -16.53 6.80
CA PHE A 640 -9.68 -15.39 6.87
C PHE A 640 -9.09 -14.23 7.68
N PHE A 641 -8.62 -14.48 8.91
CA PHE A 641 -8.04 -13.42 9.74
C PHE A 641 -6.73 -12.89 9.18
N GLU A 642 -5.88 -13.75 8.61
CA GLU A 642 -4.65 -13.33 7.95
C GLU A 642 -4.91 -12.42 6.74
N THR A 643 -5.92 -12.78 5.93
CA THR A 643 -6.29 -12.04 4.72
C THR A 643 -6.94 -10.70 5.04
N TYR A 644 -7.90 -10.69 5.96
CA TYR A 644 -8.80 -9.56 6.14
C TYR A 644 -8.53 -8.75 7.41
N TYR A 645 -7.92 -9.35 8.42
CA TYR A 645 -7.65 -8.72 9.72
C TYR A 645 -6.22 -8.99 10.19
N PRO A 646 -5.19 -8.63 9.38
CA PRO A 646 -3.81 -9.00 9.65
C PRO A 646 -3.34 -8.53 11.03
N GLY A 647 -2.58 -9.38 11.71
CA GLY A 647 -2.10 -9.16 13.08
C GLY A 647 -3.02 -9.67 14.18
N VAL A 648 -4.14 -10.33 13.84
CA VAL A 648 -4.91 -11.13 14.80
C VAL A 648 -4.11 -12.39 15.18
N VAL A 649 -3.91 -12.62 16.47
CA VAL A 649 -3.42 -13.88 17.03
C VAL A 649 -4.58 -14.87 17.06
N TYR A 650 -4.64 -15.71 16.05
CA TYR A 650 -5.67 -16.73 15.91
C TYR A 650 -5.31 -18.00 16.70
N VAL A 651 -6.24 -18.48 17.53
CA VAL A 651 -6.09 -19.68 18.36
C VAL A 651 -7.30 -20.58 18.14
N PRO A 652 -7.20 -21.67 17.35
CA PRO A 652 -8.28 -22.63 17.22
C PRO A 652 -8.41 -23.47 18.50
N LEU A 653 -9.63 -23.74 18.93
CA LEU A 653 -9.94 -24.63 20.04
C LEU A 653 -11.09 -25.55 19.63
N VAL A 654 -10.89 -26.86 19.76
CA VAL A 654 -11.90 -27.87 19.46
C VAL A 654 -12.43 -28.48 20.76
N ALA A 655 -13.75 -28.60 20.87
CA ALA A 655 -14.44 -29.28 21.95
C ALA A 655 -15.73 -29.91 21.40
N ASP A 656 -16.06 -31.13 21.81
CA ASP A 656 -17.25 -31.85 21.35
C ASP A 656 -18.50 -31.48 22.16
N THR A 657 -18.32 -30.97 23.39
CA THR A 657 -19.41 -30.63 24.31
C THR A 657 -19.11 -29.37 25.14
N PRO A 658 -20.14 -28.65 25.65
CA PRO A 658 -19.92 -27.51 26.53
C PRO A 658 -19.10 -27.81 27.80
N PRO A 659 -19.25 -28.96 28.50
CA PRO A 659 -18.36 -29.33 29.60
C PRO A 659 -16.90 -29.53 29.19
N GLU A 660 -16.64 -30.09 28.00
CA GLU A 660 -15.28 -30.18 27.48
C GLU A 660 -14.71 -28.79 27.19
N LEU A 661 -15.52 -27.90 26.59
CA LEU A 661 -15.12 -26.52 26.32
C LEU A 661 -14.66 -25.81 27.60
N ILE A 662 -15.39 -25.96 28.71
CA ILE A 662 -14.99 -25.42 30.02
C ILE A 662 -13.59 -25.90 30.41
N ALA A 663 -13.37 -27.23 30.36
CA ALA A 663 -12.09 -27.82 30.74
C ALA A 663 -10.92 -27.36 29.85
N ARG A 664 -11.17 -27.18 28.54
CA ARG A 664 -10.17 -26.69 27.58
C ARG A 664 -9.83 -25.21 27.82
N LEU A 665 -10.83 -24.38 28.07
CA LEU A 665 -10.63 -22.95 28.31
C LEU A 665 -9.88 -22.68 29.62
N ALA A 666 -10.09 -23.51 30.65
CA ALA A 666 -9.34 -23.42 31.91
C ALA A 666 -7.83 -23.71 31.77
N GLN A 667 -7.39 -24.34 30.68
CA GLN A 667 -5.97 -24.65 30.40
C GLN A 667 -5.25 -23.59 29.57
N LEU A 668 -5.98 -22.66 28.94
CA LEU A 668 -5.43 -21.55 28.15
C LEU A 668 -4.87 -20.45 29.04
#